data_AF-A0A2J6ICS8-F1
#
_entry.id   AF-A0A2J6ICS8-F1
#
_cell.length_a   1.000
_cell.length_b   1.000
_cell.length_c   1.000
_cell.angle_alpha   90.00
_cell.angle_beta   90.00
_cell.angle_gamma   90.00
#
_symmetry.space_group_name_H-M   'P 1'
#
loop_
_entity.id
_entity.type
_entity.pdbx_description
1 polymer ?
#
loop_
_entity_poly.entity_id
_entity_poly.type
_entity_poly.pdbx_seq_one_letter_code
_entity_poly.pdbx_strand_id
1 'polypeptide(L)'
;MSFYGQEEGTDDTKKEVKSASFSPYIFVQGQFGTSWFYGDLARYQFAPDLENTQVSGGFGGGYQFLPWLNAQMNLLRGFNSAHRKVITPKNAIGTGAGTSQDMKMDMDYWSGDIMLGINVSNLLAGYKDRLVTFGLHGGVGQTQFNSRTYDGITGARLAGRGKYAPAGSTAEGKGLAKRKVALTVPVGADLNFAVSEKFDVFGKYTYTCMATDWADNVIHGEMAVKNDAYSQLSLGLRYKFISKSPAKMANNFDKVELMAVPNPLEERGDSVAVTIKGTFPPKYFIENGVMCFTPVLKYEGGETAFEPMKFKGEDVEGDGTLISYKNGGSFVYTGKIPYKEGMEVSELYVAPVIYNNNGTEYTDCDEALANAPKAVQAEPRKLADGVIHLSKFVRHNESEIVAPHGYELETVITQTADIYFQVNLAYLNKRLPLNKDEANKEKLANSTMDIENGWAVKNITINGWASPEGEETFNEGLSMKRAQTAEKFMKKKIGEDAENMTFVLNGNGPDWNGFMTAVEGSQIADKNAIINVVNSADASKKEEEIRNMILIYPELERDILPPLRRAEINVNTYEPKKPAAQIAEFATSDPAQLSVNEILYAATLTDDLNTKKQVYANAMNQYPKCWRAVNNAAAIELEMGNVDAAKELLAKALEMNENSSEVYNNMGIVALHEGDFNAAEEAFTKAQDLGADVTYNMGVTKLYQGDYAKAEGLLANAGCDFNRGLAQLLNSNYSGAQKTFSCVEPQDAETIYIQAVAASMNNDKESTLKYLGEAIKADAKYKKCATNDMVFLKYRDDASFQALIK
;
A
#
# COMPACT_ATOMS: atom_id res chain seq x y z
N MET A 1 49.81 -11.19 -9.35
CA MET A 1 48.94 -12.08 -8.55
C MET A 1 47.52 -11.81 -9.00
N SER A 2 46.82 -12.89 -9.34
CA SER A 2 45.39 -12.97 -9.69
C SER A 2 44.51 -12.32 -8.60
N PHE A 3 43.30 -11.81 -8.86
CA PHE A 3 42.15 -12.57 -9.34
C PHE A 3 41.10 -11.71 -10.07
N TYR A 4 40.58 -12.29 -11.16
CA TYR A 4 39.31 -11.97 -11.79
C TYR A 4 38.13 -12.33 -10.87
N GLY A 5 37.09 -11.50 -10.90
CA GLY A 5 35.71 -11.85 -10.53
C GLY A 5 34.80 -11.40 -11.65
N GLN A 6 34.20 -12.37 -12.33
CA GLN A 6 33.29 -12.24 -13.46
C GLN A 6 31.86 -12.27 -12.89
N GLU A 7 31.05 -11.26 -13.18
CA GLU A 7 29.58 -11.38 -13.12
C GLU A 7 29.03 -10.82 -14.44
N GLU A 8 28.41 -11.71 -15.21
CA GLU A 8 27.50 -11.39 -16.30
C GLU A 8 26.13 -11.07 -15.69
N GLY A 9 25.61 -9.91 -16.03
CA GLY A 9 24.24 -9.48 -15.77
C GLY A 9 23.91 -8.35 -16.72
N THR A 10 23.26 -8.68 -17.82
CA THR A 10 22.79 -7.74 -18.84
C THR A 10 21.76 -6.80 -18.24
N ASP A 11 22.15 -5.56 -18.02
CA ASP A 11 21.21 -4.44 -18.01
C ASP A 11 21.89 -3.27 -18.74
N ASP A 12 21.47 -3.08 -20.00
CA ASP A 12 21.92 -2.01 -20.89
C ASP A 12 21.31 -0.67 -20.41
N THR A 13 21.61 -0.30 -19.16
CA THR A 13 21.47 1.07 -18.70
C THR A 13 22.58 1.86 -19.38
N LYS A 14 22.25 2.39 -20.58
CA LYS A 14 22.94 3.57 -21.10
C LYS A 14 23.05 4.53 -19.91
N LYS A 15 24.26 4.69 -19.36
CA LYS A 15 24.59 5.82 -18.50
C LYS A 15 24.32 7.05 -19.34
N GLU A 16 23.10 7.58 -19.26
CA GLU A 16 22.79 8.89 -19.80
C GLU A 16 23.80 9.83 -19.17
N VAL A 17 24.68 10.33 -20.03
CA VAL A 17 25.69 11.31 -19.65
C VAL A 17 24.91 12.54 -19.24
N LYS A 18 24.73 12.72 -17.93
CA LYS A 18 24.05 13.85 -17.30
C LYS A 18 24.40 15.13 -18.04
N SER A 19 23.46 15.67 -18.80
CA SER A 19 23.66 16.93 -19.50
C SER A 19 23.74 18.03 -18.46
N ALA A 20 24.91 18.63 -18.29
CA ALA A 20 25.03 19.82 -17.48
C ALA A 20 24.08 20.89 -18.04
N SER A 21 23.43 21.69 -17.17
CA SER A 21 22.54 22.76 -17.63
C SER A 21 23.34 24.05 -17.82
N PHE A 22 23.35 24.58 -19.03
CA PHE A 22 23.89 25.90 -19.29
C PHE A 22 22.84 26.97 -19.00
N SER A 23 23.26 28.12 -18.50
CA SER A 23 22.39 29.30 -18.38
C SER A 23 23.11 30.51 -18.96
N PRO A 24 22.43 31.35 -19.74
CA PRO A 24 23.02 32.60 -20.19
C PRO A 24 23.40 33.48 -19.00
N TYR A 25 24.52 34.18 -19.11
CA TYR A 25 24.99 35.08 -18.06
C TYR A 25 25.71 36.28 -18.66
N ILE A 26 25.61 37.40 -17.94
CA ILE A 26 26.52 38.53 -18.13
C ILE A 26 27.82 38.19 -17.44
N PHE A 27 28.95 38.65 -17.97
CA PHE A 27 30.23 38.59 -17.28
C PHE A 27 31.00 39.89 -17.43
N VAL A 28 31.87 40.14 -16.46
CA VAL A 28 32.92 41.16 -16.54
C VAL A 28 34.27 40.49 -16.45
N GLN A 29 35.28 41.08 -17.07
CA GLN A 29 36.62 40.53 -17.08
C GLN A 29 37.69 41.62 -17.04
N GLY A 30 38.80 41.30 -16.39
CA GLY A 30 40.04 42.08 -16.43
C GLY A 30 41.16 41.23 -16.98
N GLN A 31 42.04 41.81 -17.79
CA GLN A 31 43.16 41.11 -18.40
C GLN A 31 44.44 41.95 -18.36
N PHE A 32 45.58 41.28 -18.20
CA PHE A 32 46.90 41.90 -18.25
C PHE A 32 47.91 40.92 -18.83
N GLY A 33 48.87 41.42 -19.60
CA GLY A 33 49.96 40.61 -20.10
C GLY A 33 50.85 41.36 -21.07
N THR A 34 51.37 40.63 -22.04
CA THR A 34 52.38 41.14 -22.96
C THR A 34 51.77 41.55 -24.30
N SER A 35 52.45 42.45 -25.00
CA SER A 35 52.10 42.88 -26.35
C SER A 35 53.33 42.98 -27.24
N TRP A 36 53.11 42.69 -28.52
CA TRP A 36 54.13 42.72 -29.56
C TRP A 36 53.59 43.40 -30.82
N PHE A 37 54.48 44.11 -31.50
CA PHE A 37 54.15 44.84 -32.72
C PHE A 37 54.62 44.07 -33.96
N TYR A 38 53.82 44.16 -35.03
CA TYR A 38 54.12 43.60 -36.35
C TYR A 38 53.97 44.72 -37.37
N GLY A 39 55.09 45.23 -37.84
CA GLY A 39 55.16 46.27 -38.86
C GLY A 39 56.50 46.18 -39.57
N ASP A 40 56.81 47.16 -40.42
CA ASP A 40 58.07 47.20 -41.16
C ASP A 40 59.29 47.22 -40.23
N LEU A 41 59.15 47.84 -39.05
CA LEU A 41 60.18 47.90 -38.02
C LEU A 41 60.22 46.69 -37.07
N ALA A 42 59.32 45.72 -37.22
CA ALA A 42 59.35 44.49 -36.44
C ALA A 42 60.43 43.53 -36.97
N ARG A 43 61.17 42.88 -36.06
CA ARG A 43 62.16 41.85 -36.41
C ARG A 43 61.52 40.63 -37.06
N TYR A 44 60.34 40.25 -36.56
CA TYR A 44 59.53 39.15 -37.08
C TYR A 44 58.15 39.69 -37.45
N GLN A 45 57.65 39.34 -38.63
CA GLN A 45 56.40 39.89 -39.18
C GLN A 45 55.14 39.14 -38.73
N PHE A 46 55.29 37.91 -38.24
CA PHE A 46 54.18 37.03 -37.85
C PHE A 46 54.41 36.26 -36.55
N ALA A 47 55.54 36.49 -35.87
CA ALA A 47 55.90 35.82 -34.63
C ALA A 47 56.31 36.86 -33.57
N PRO A 48 55.94 36.69 -32.28
CA PRO A 48 56.31 37.64 -31.23
C PRO A 48 57.82 37.92 -31.17
N ASP A 49 58.20 39.19 -31.18
CA ASP A 49 59.58 39.62 -30.93
C ASP A 49 59.83 39.77 -29.43
N LEU A 50 60.33 38.70 -28.81
CA LEU A 50 60.50 38.63 -27.37
C LEU A 50 61.48 39.68 -26.81
N GLU A 51 62.42 40.18 -27.61
CA GLU A 51 63.36 41.24 -27.21
C GLU A 51 62.68 42.61 -27.08
N ASN A 52 61.56 42.81 -27.79
CA ASN A 52 60.78 44.04 -27.79
C ASN A 52 59.39 43.85 -27.14
N THR A 53 59.31 42.93 -26.17
CA THR A 53 58.08 42.65 -25.41
C THR A 53 57.66 43.87 -24.62
N GLN A 54 56.41 44.28 -24.83
CA GLN A 54 55.77 45.34 -24.07
C GLN A 54 54.61 44.80 -23.25
N VAL A 55 53.91 45.68 -22.53
CA VAL A 55 52.77 45.32 -21.70
C VAL A 55 51.47 45.87 -22.24
N SER A 56 50.40 45.11 -22.05
CA SER A 56 49.03 45.54 -22.32
C SER A 56 48.10 45.03 -21.23
N GLY A 57 46.98 45.72 -21.04
CA GLY A 57 45.94 45.29 -20.13
C GLY A 57 44.68 46.10 -20.30
N GLY A 58 43.61 45.65 -19.68
CA GLY A 58 42.34 46.33 -19.75
C GLY A 58 41.20 45.56 -19.12
N PHE A 59 40.01 46.07 -19.36
CA PHE A 59 38.76 45.55 -18.81
C PHE A 59 37.76 45.34 -19.92
N GLY A 60 36.86 44.39 -19.72
CA GLY A 60 35.81 44.10 -20.64
C GLY A 60 34.61 43.45 -19.95
N GLY A 61 33.62 43.15 -20.76
CA GLY A 61 32.43 42.44 -20.32
C GLY A 61 31.68 41.90 -21.51
N GLY A 62 30.77 40.98 -21.26
CA GLY A 62 30.05 40.31 -22.32
C GLY A 62 28.83 39.56 -21.84
N TYR A 63 28.17 38.91 -22.78
CA TYR A 63 27.03 38.05 -22.55
C TYR A 63 27.26 36.70 -23.23
N GLN A 64 27.13 35.63 -22.45
CA GLN A 64 27.18 34.26 -22.94
C GLN A 64 25.75 33.83 -23.29
N PHE A 65 25.42 33.74 -24.59
CA PHE A 65 24.07 33.42 -25.08
C PHE A 65 23.76 31.94 -25.01
N LEU A 66 24.73 31.13 -25.44
CA LEU A 66 24.64 29.68 -25.57
C LEU A 66 25.87 29.06 -24.92
N PRO A 67 25.89 27.74 -24.64
CA PRO A 67 27.07 27.09 -24.07
C PRO A 67 28.36 27.32 -24.86
N TRP A 68 28.20 27.57 -26.16
CA TRP A 68 29.29 27.71 -27.12
C TRP A 68 29.41 29.10 -27.74
N LEU A 69 28.50 30.05 -27.48
CA LEU A 69 28.48 31.38 -28.11
C LEU A 69 28.40 32.53 -27.11
N ASN A 70 29.31 33.50 -27.21
CA ASN A 70 29.24 34.77 -26.50
C ASN A 70 29.53 35.98 -27.39
N ALA A 71 29.13 37.16 -26.92
CA ALA A 71 29.66 38.44 -27.40
C ALA A 71 30.37 39.14 -26.24
N GLN A 72 31.51 39.78 -26.53
CA GLN A 72 32.31 40.49 -25.54
C GLN A 72 32.82 41.82 -26.11
N MET A 73 32.91 42.82 -25.25
CA MET A 73 33.53 44.11 -25.52
C MET A 73 34.75 44.27 -24.60
N ASN A 74 35.88 44.74 -25.15
CA ASN A 74 37.09 45.00 -24.37
C ASN A 74 37.61 46.42 -24.64
N LEU A 75 38.03 47.09 -23.57
CA LEU A 75 38.78 48.33 -23.61
C LEU A 75 40.19 48.07 -23.08
N LEU A 76 41.17 48.19 -23.97
CA LEU A 76 42.55 47.84 -23.70
C LEU A 76 43.44 49.08 -23.79
N ARG A 77 44.49 49.12 -22.97
CA ARG A 77 45.62 50.01 -23.13
C ARG A 77 46.87 49.17 -23.24
N GLY A 78 47.75 49.51 -24.16
CA GLY A 78 49.03 48.83 -24.26
C GLY A 78 50.12 49.69 -24.85
N PHE A 79 51.31 49.14 -24.76
CA PHE A 79 52.51 49.68 -25.36
C PHE A 79 53.05 48.68 -26.36
N ASN A 80 53.79 49.16 -27.34
CA ASN A 80 54.38 48.35 -28.39
C ASN A 80 55.72 48.98 -28.76
N SER A 81 56.71 48.15 -29.03
CA SER A 81 58.02 48.60 -29.51
C SER A 81 58.52 47.67 -30.59
N ALA A 82 59.34 48.19 -31.49
CA ALA A 82 59.95 47.40 -32.54
C ALA A 82 61.30 48.00 -32.91
N HIS A 83 62.25 47.16 -33.31
CA HIS A 83 63.58 47.58 -33.75
C HIS A 83 64.03 46.71 -34.92
N ARG A 84 64.39 47.37 -36.03
CA ARG A 84 64.96 46.71 -37.20
C ARG A 84 66.29 47.37 -37.59
N LYS A 85 67.29 46.53 -37.76
CA LYS A 85 68.61 46.94 -38.27
C LYS A 85 68.58 46.93 -39.79
N VAL A 86 69.21 47.93 -40.40
CA VAL A 86 69.38 48.05 -41.85
C VAL A 86 68.04 47.97 -42.60
N ILE A 87 67.16 48.96 -42.41
CA ILE A 87 65.91 49.10 -43.17
C ILE A 87 65.99 50.28 -44.14
N THR A 88 65.45 50.10 -45.35
CA THR A 88 65.33 51.13 -46.38
C THR A 88 63.86 51.61 -46.51
N PRO A 89 63.45 52.67 -45.80
CA PRO A 89 62.06 53.15 -45.85
C PRO A 89 61.73 53.79 -47.20
N LYS A 90 60.55 53.48 -47.77
CA LYS A 90 60.11 54.06 -49.06
C LYS A 90 59.59 55.49 -48.95
N ASN A 91 59.22 55.94 -47.75
CA ASN A 91 58.55 57.22 -47.50
C ASN A 91 59.50 58.34 -47.05
N ALA A 92 60.80 58.25 -47.38
CA ALA A 92 61.81 59.30 -47.15
C ALA A 92 62.02 59.74 -45.68
N ILE A 93 61.90 58.81 -44.73
CA ILE A 93 62.11 59.10 -43.32
C ILE A 93 63.60 59.05 -42.96
N GLY A 94 64.10 60.06 -42.25
CA GLY A 94 65.48 60.13 -41.77
C GLY A 94 66.45 60.70 -42.80
N THR A 95 67.46 59.93 -43.20
CA THR A 95 68.58 60.39 -44.06
C THR A 95 68.21 60.62 -45.54
N GLY A 96 66.95 60.43 -45.93
CA GLY A 96 66.43 60.60 -47.29
C GLY A 96 65.72 59.34 -47.80
N ALA A 97 65.05 59.43 -48.96
CA ALA A 97 64.41 58.25 -49.57
C ALA A 97 65.48 57.27 -50.08
N GLY A 98 65.38 56.00 -49.72
CA GLY A 98 66.22 54.93 -50.29
C GLY A 98 67.55 54.64 -49.59
N THR A 99 67.82 55.26 -48.42
CA THR A 99 69.00 54.95 -47.60
C THR A 99 68.68 53.95 -46.48
N SER A 100 69.55 52.95 -46.30
CA SER A 100 69.40 51.97 -45.22
C SER A 100 69.89 52.55 -43.89
N GLN A 101 69.09 52.43 -42.83
CA GLN A 101 69.47 52.88 -41.48
C GLN A 101 68.83 51.97 -40.41
N ASP A 102 69.37 51.98 -39.19
CA ASP A 102 68.74 51.28 -38.05
C ASP A 102 67.59 52.13 -37.53
N MET A 103 66.43 51.53 -37.25
CA MET A 103 65.23 52.26 -36.84
C MET A 103 64.49 51.55 -35.71
N LYS A 104 64.13 52.31 -34.67
CA LYS A 104 63.32 51.85 -33.54
C LYS A 104 62.01 52.63 -33.46
N MET A 105 60.92 51.97 -33.09
CA MET A 105 59.65 52.62 -32.78
C MET A 105 59.11 52.30 -31.39
N ASP A 106 58.36 53.25 -30.84
CA ASP A 106 57.51 53.08 -29.66
C ASP A 106 56.09 53.52 -30.00
N MET A 107 55.10 52.74 -29.58
CA MET A 107 53.67 53.01 -29.74
C MET A 107 52.95 52.84 -28.40
N ASP A 108 52.14 53.82 -28.04
CA ASP A 108 51.18 53.75 -26.94
C ASP A 108 49.78 53.75 -27.57
N TYR A 109 48.94 52.77 -27.23
CA TYR A 109 47.62 52.62 -27.82
C TYR A 109 46.52 52.35 -26.79
N TRP A 110 45.31 52.76 -27.16
CA TRP A 110 44.05 52.33 -26.58
C TRP A 110 43.25 51.58 -27.64
N SER A 111 42.70 50.41 -27.33
CA SER A 111 41.86 49.63 -28.24
C SER A 111 40.47 49.44 -27.65
N GLY A 112 39.44 49.63 -28.46
CA GLY A 112 38.07 49.25 -28.16
C GLY A 112 37.61 48.17 -29.14
N ASP A 113 37.36 46.96 -28.65
CA ASP A 113 37.10 45.78 -29.48
C ASP A 113 35.73 45.18 -29.14
N ILE A 114 34.92 44.88 -30.17
CA ILE A 114 33.67 44.10 -30.06
C ILE A 114 33.90 42.76 -30.76
N MET A 115 33.78 41.67 -30.03
CA MET A 115 34.11 40.32 -30.51
C MET A 115 32.99 39.33 -30.23
N LEU A 116 32.84 38.38 -31.15
CA LEU A 116 32.14 37.13 -30.89
C LEU A 116 33.15 36.08 -30.44
N GLY A 117 32.77 35.30 -29.44
CA GLY A 117 33.56 34.17 -28.94
C GLY A 117 32.82 32.86 -29.16
N ILE A 118 33.54 31.87 -29.67
CA ILE A 118 33.07 30.49 -29.85
C ILE A 118 33.86 29.57 -28.90
N ASN A 119 33.18 28.94 -27.95
CA ASN A 119 33.78 27.91 -27.11
C ASN A 119 33.74 26.57 -27.87
N VAL A 120 34.87 26.24 -28.52
CA VAL A 120 35.03 25.06 -29.38
C VAL A 120 34.83 23.77 -28.58
N SER A 121 35.28 23.72 -27.32
CA SER A 121 35.08 22.56 -26.46
C SER A 121 33.60 22.24 -26.25
N ASN A 122 32.77 23.25 -26.00
CA ASN A 122 31.33 23.08 -25.80
C ASN A 122 30.57 22.89 -27.12
N LEU A 123 31.05 23.48 -28.22
CA LEU A 123 30.45 23.30 -29.55
C LEU A 123 30.55 21.85 -30.03
N LEU A 124 31.73 21.23 -29.86
CA LEU A 124 32.00 19.89 -30.39
C LEU A 124 31.49 18.76 -29.49
N ALA A 125 31.56 18.93 -28.16
CA ALA A 125 31.32 17.85 -27.21
C ALA A 125 30.11 18.11 -26.29
N GLY A 126 29.25 19.07 -26.65
CA GLY A 126 28.12 19.52 -25.83
C GLY A 126 28.57 20.19 -24.53
N TYR A 127 27.63 20.81 -23.82
CA TYR A 127 27.92 21.45 -22.55
C TYR A 127 28.18 20.41 -21.45
N LYS A 128 29.35 20.53 -20.81
CA LYS A 128 29.76 19.72 -19.65
C LYS A 128 30.52 20.64 -18.71
N ASP A 129 30.41 20.38 -17.40
CA ASP A 129 31.28 21.02 -16.40
C ASP A 129 32.73 20.56 -16.68
N ARG A 130 33.52 21.43 -17.30
CA ARG A 130 34.93 21.18 -17.64
C ARG A 130 35.80 22.15 -16.87
N LEU A 131 36.87 21.65 -16.28
CA LEU A 131 37.89 22.50 -15.68
C LEU A 131 38.55 23.41 -16.72
N VAL A 132 38.77 22.91 -17.94
CA VAL A 132 39.45 23.65 -19.01
C VAL A 132 38.60 23.63 -20.28
N THR A 133 38.47 24.79 -20.94
CA THR A 133 37.83 24.91 -22.26
C THR A 133 38.65 25.79 -23.20
N PHE A 134 38.63 25.43 -24.49
CA PHE A 134 39.26 26.18 -25.56
C PHE A 134 38.21 26.97 -26.35
N GLY A 135 38.56 28.20 -26.69
CA GLY A 135 37.73 29.09 -27.49
C GLY A 135 38.49 29.80 -28.58
N LEU A 136 37.75 30.27 -29.58
CA LEU A 136 38.20 31.19 -30.60
C LEU A 136 37.39 32.47 -30.49
N HIS A 137 37.99 33.61 -30.82
CA HIS A 137 37.28 34.87 -30.90
C HIS A 137 37.69 35.65 -32.14
N GLY A 138 36.77 36.49 -32.61
CA GLY A 138 37.00 37.39 -33.71
C GLY A 138 36.01 38.54 -33.69
N GLY A 139 36.39 39.68 -34.26
CA GLY A 139 35.50 40.82 -34.29
C GLY A 139 36.03 42.03 -35.03
N VAL A 140 35.50 43.18 -34.63
CA VAL A 140 35.88 44.48 -35.16
C VAL A 140 36.18 45.43 -34.01
N GLY A 141 37.11 46.34 -34.23
CA GLY A 141 37.53 47.27 -33.21
C GLY A 141 38.06 48.57 -33.78
N GLN A 142 38.58 49.37 -32.86
CA GLN A 142 39.26 50.60 -33.17
C GLN A 142 40.44 50.78 -32.22
N THR A 143 41.62 51.04 -32.78
CA THR A 143 42.82 51.38 -32.02
C THR A 143 43.15 52.86 -32.18
N GLN A 144 43.26 53.56 -31.05
CA GLN A 144 43.76 54.92 -30.95
C GLN A 144 45.21 54.92 -30.47
N PHE A 145 46.15 55.36 -31.30
CA PHE A 145 47.58 55.25 -31.01
C PHE A 145 48.34 56.57 -31.16
N ASN A 146 49.45 56.66 -30.41
CA ASN A 146 50.50 57.65 -30.58
C ASN A 146 51.79 56.87 -30.80
N SER A 147 52.57 57.22 -31.82
CA SER A 147 53.83 56.53 -32.10
C SER A 147 54.98 57.48 -32.40
N ARG A 148 56.19 57.03 -32.14
CA ARG A 148 57.44 57.73 -32.41
C ARG A 148 58.43 56.75 -33.02
N THR A 149 59.21 57.26 -33.97
CA THR A 149 60.24 56.47 -34.63
C THR A 149 61.55 57.23 -34.52
N TYR A 150 62.60 56.49 -34.21
CA TYR A 150 63.93 56.97 -33.87
C TYR A 150 64.98 56.27 -34.72
N ASP A 151 66.10 56.95 -34.94
CA ASP A 151 67.32 56.34 -35.44
C ASP A 151 67.88 55.39 -34.38
N GLY A 152 68.14 54.15 -34.76
CA GLY A 152 68.54 53.07 -33.88
C GLY A 152 69.95 53.19 -33.31
N ILE A 153 70.80 54.07 -33.90
CA ILE A 153 72.19 54.28 -33.47
C ILE A 153 72.30 55.58 -32.65
N THR A 154 71.80 56.68 -33.19
CA THR A 154 71.93 58.03 -32.59
C THR A 154 70.81 58.36 -31.61
N GLY A 155 69.68 57.65 -31.66
CA GLY A 155 68.49 57.97 -30.89
C GLY A 155 67.75 59.23 -31.36
N ALA A 156 68.18 59.86 -32.46
CA ALA A 156 67.52 61.03 -33.02
C ALA A 156 66.09 60.70 -33.46
N ARG A 157 65.13 61.57 -33.14
CA ARG A 157 63.74 61.36 -33.52
C ARG A 157 63.55 61.62 -35.02
N LEU A 158 63.07 60.61 -35.74
CA LEU A 158 62.87 60.66 -37.19
C LEU A 158 61.43 61.01 -37.59
N ALA A 159 60.44 60.45 -36.88
CA ALA A 159 59.03 60.64 -37.19
C ALA A 159 58.14 60.51 -35.95
N GLY A 160 56.86 60.83 -36.09
CA GLY A 160 55.85 60.43 -35.11
C GLY A 160 54.43 60.76 -35.54
N ARG A 161 53.48 60.07 -34.91
CA ARG A 161 52.04 60.19 -35.14
C ARG A 161 51.27 60.56 -33.90
N GLY A 162 50.07 61.05 -34.15
CA GLY A 162 49.18 61.49 -33.10
C GLY A 162 49.74 62.75 -32.46
N LYS A 163 49.86 62.78 -31.14
CA LYS A 163 50.36 63.96 -30.40
C LYS A 163 51.81 64.32 -30.72
N TYR A 164 52.56 63.39 -31.31
CA TYR A 164 53.96 63.59 -31.64
C TYR A 164 54.15 64.19 -33.04
N ALA A 165 53.15 64.16 -33.92
CA ALA A 165 53.26 64.71 -35.26
C ALA A 165 53.42 66.25 -35.26
N PRO A 166 53.96 66.85 -36.34
CA PRO A 166 53.93 68.31 -36.52
C PRO A 166 52.49 68.83 -36.45
N ALA A 167 52.29 69.94 -35.74
CA ALA A 167 50.97 70.54 -35.56
C ALA A 167 50.36 70.94 -36.91
N GLY A 168 49.09 70.61 -37.13
CA GLY A 168 48.36 70.85 -38.38
C GLY A 168 48.64 69.84 -39.50
N SER A 169 49.51 68.84 -39.29
CA SER A 169 49.78 67.80 -40.29
C SER A 169 48.70 66.71 -40.32
N THR A 170 48.60 65.97 -41.43
CA THR A 170 47.71 64.79 -41.55
C THR A 170 48.10 63.62 -40.64
N ALA A 171 49.33 63.65 -40.10
CA ALA A 171 49.84 62.72 -39.10
C ALA A 171 49.42 63.10 -37.66
N GLU A 172 48.97 64.34 -37.42
CA GLU A 172 48.35 64.73 -36.14
C GLU A 172 47.02 63.99 -35.97
N GLY A 173 46.82 63.45 -34.77
CA GLY A 173 45.62 62.68 -34.45
C GLY A 173 44.45 63.57 -34.08
N LYS A 174 43.26 63.19 -34.54
CA LYS A 174 41.99 63.84 -34.19
C LYS A 174 41.23 63.11 -33.07
N GLY A 175 41.79 62.00 -32.55
CA GLY A 175 41.20 61.23 -31.44
C GLY A 175 41.51 61.80 -30.06
N LEU A 176 41.14 61.06 -29.01
CA LEU A 176 41.38 61.46 -27.62
C LEU A 176 42.88 61.68 -27.37
N ALA A 177 43.23 62.78 -26.71
CA ALA A 177 44.61 63.20 -26.47
C ALA A 177 45.47 63.24 -27.77
N LYS A 178 44.87 63.70 -28.88
CA LYS A 178 45.47 63.82 -30.21
C LYS A 178 45.97 62.49 -30.79
N ARG A 179 45.35 61.36 -30.45
CA ARG A 179 45.72 60.03 -30.99
C ARG A 179 45.24 59.83 -32.43
N LYS A 180 46.01 59.10 -33.23
CA LYS A 180 45.54 58.59 -34.53
C LYS A 180 44.63 57.41 -34.32
N VAL A 181 43.67 57.25 -35.22
CA VAL A 181 42.62 56.24 -35.13
C VAL A 181 42.77 55.29 -36.31
N ALA A 182 42.76 53.99 -36.05
CA ALA A 182 42.67 52.95 -37.07
C ALA A 182 41.53 51.99 -36.71
N LEU A 183 40.76 51.58 -37.72
CA LEU A 183 39.86 50.43 -37.57
C LEU A 183 40.71 49.18 -37.44
N THR A 184 40.23 48.21 -36.67
CA THR A 184 40.97 46.97 -36.42
C THR A 184 40.11 45.74 -36.55
N VAL A 185 40.77 44.62 -36.85
CA VAL A 185 40.17 43.28 -36.87
C VAL A 185 40.94 42.40 -35.89
N PRO A 186 40.48 42.29 -34.63
CA PRO A 186 41.03 41.36 -33.65
C PRO A 186 40.55 39.92 -33.92
N VAL A 187 41.48 38.97 -33.96
CA VAL A 187 41.21 37.53 -34.06
C VAL A 187 42.14 36.77 -33.12
N GLY A 188 41.67 35.68 -32.53
CA GLY A 188 42.50 34.97 -31.56
C GLY A 188 41.86 33.74 -30.94
N ALA A 189 42.51 33.26 -29.89
CA ALA A 189 42.12 32.09 -29.13
C ALA A 189 42.17 32.35 -27.63
N ASP A 190 41.34 31.61 -26.89
CA ASP A 190 41.22 31.67 -25.45
C ASP A 190 41.36 30.27 -24.84
N LEU A 191 42.02 30.18 -23.70
CA LEU A 191 42.04 29.01 -22.82
C LEU A 191 41.42 29.42 -21.49
N ASN A 192 40.25 28.89 -21.16
CA ASN A 192 39.53 29.23 -19.93
C ASN A 192 39.63 28.10 -18.90
N PHE A 193 39.92 28.45 -17.66
CA PHE A 193 39.96 27.58 -16.49
C PHE A 193 38.79 27.94 -15.56
N ALA A 194 37.83 27.03 -15.38
CA ALA A 194 36.69 27.22 -14.50
C ALA A 194 37.12 27.00 -13.03
N VAL A 195 37.34 28.10 -12.29
CA VAL A 195 37.77 28.05 -10.89
C VAL A 195 36.58 27.83 -9.96
N SER A 196 35.45 28.47 -10.27
CA SER A 196 34.18 28.26 -9.57
C SER A 196 32.99 28.57 -10.49
N GLU A 197 31.77 28.39 -9.97
CA GLU A 197 30.55 28.76 -10.70
C GLU A 197 30.57 30.24 -11.12
N LYS A 198 31.16 31.13 -10.31
CA LYS A 198 31.21 32.58 -10.58
C LYS A 198 32.53 33.08 -11.15
N PHE A 199 33.63 32.33 -11.06
CA PHE A 199 34.95 32.81 -11.47
C PHE A 199 35.64 31.89 -12.48
N ASP A 200 36.17 32.48 -13.53
CA ASP A 200 37.11 31.83 -14.45
C ASP A 200 38.45 32.56 -14.44
N VAL A 201 39.55 31.81 -14.60
CA VAL A 201 40.86 32.34 -15.00
C VAL A 201 41.02 32.03 -16.47
N PHE A 202 41.47 32.97 -17.30
CA PHE A 202 41.63 32.72 -18.73
C PHE A 202 42.96 33.24 -19.27
N GLY A 203 43.57 32.47 -20.19
CA GLY A 203 44.63 32.93 -21.06
C GLY A 203 44.05 33.32 -22.42
N LYS A 204 44.45 34.46 -22.96
CA LYS A 204 43.92 34.98 -24.23
C LYS A 204 45.05 35.47 -25.12
N TYR A 205 45.12 34.93 -26.34
CA TYR A 205 45.99 35.45 -27.39
C TYR A 205 45.13 36.11 -28.47
N THR A 206 45.37 37.40 -28.74
CA THR A 206 44.64 38.17 -29.76
C THR A 206 45.65 38.81 -30.71
N TYR A 207 45.51 38.54 -32.01
CA TYR A 207 46.21 39.22 -33.09
C TYR A 207 45.27 40.25 -33.72
N THR A 208 45.70 41.50 -33.77
CA THR A 208 44.88 42.64 -34.18
C THR A 208 45.49 43.30 -35.41
N CYS A 209 44.88 43.05 -36.57
CA CYS A 209 45.22 43.72 -37.80
C CYS A 209 44.70 45.17 -37.76
N MET A 210 45.53 46.14 -38.14
CA MET A 210 45.13 47.54 -38.21
C MET A 210 44.84 47.94 -39.67
N ALA A 211 43.85 48.79 -39.89
CA ALA A 211 43.56 49.37 -41.21
C ALA A 211 44.51 50.54 -41.53
N THR A 212 45.78 50.42 -41.18
CA THR A 212 46.81 51.44 -41.39
C THR A 212 48.20 50.80 -41.50
N ASP A 213 49.05 51.39 -42.33
CA ASP A 213 50.47 51.02 -42.54
C ASP A 213 51.36 52.20 -42.14
N TRP A 214 51.15 52.66 -40.91
CA TRP A 214 51.67 53.94 -40.46
C TRP A 214 51.90 53.96 -38.94
N ALA A 215 51.53 52.90 -38.24
CA ALA A 215 51.68 52.77 -36.80
C ALA A 215 53.14 52.89 -36.37
N ASP A 216 54.09 52.38 -37.16
CA ASP A 216 55.53 52.53 -36.94
C ASP A 216 56.19 53.69 -37.73
N ASN A 217 55.36 54.49 -38.40
CA ASN A 217 55.71 55.58 -39.31
C ASN A 217 56.36 55.18 -40.64
N VAL A 218 56.77 53.93 -40.85
CA VAL A 218 57.28 53.46 -42.15
C VAL A 218 56.09 53.04 -43.02
N ILE A 219 56.18 53.24 -44.33
CA ILE A 219 55.15 52.79 -45.28
C ILE A 219 55.80 51.85 -46.28
N HIS A 220 55.12 50.75 -46.59
CA HIS A 220 55.43 49.85 -47.70
C HIS A 220 56.87 49.34 -47.72
N GLY A 221 57.35 48.72 -46.64
CA GLY A 221 58.64 48.03 -46.60
C GLY A 221 58.61 46.57 -47.10
N GLU A 222 59.45 45.74 -46.47
CA GLU A 222 59.70 44.31 -46.77
C GLU A 222 58.65 43.37 -46.15
N MET A 223 57.50 43.89 -45.68
CA MET A 223 56.46 43.05 -45.10
C MET A 223 55.67 42.23 -46.13
N ALA A 224 55.36 40.97 -45.77
CA ALA A 224 54.41 40.14 -46.48
C ALA A 224 52.94 40.63 -46.33
N VAL A 225 52.62 41.34 -45.24
CA VAL A 225 51.30 41.93 -44.95
C VAL A 225 51.41 43.45 -45.04
N LYS A 226 50.55 44.07 -45.86
CA LYS A 226 50.64 45.50 -46.18
C LYS A 226 50.33 46.45 -45.03
N ASN A 227 49.58 46.02 -44.02
CA ASN A 227 49.20 46.89 -42.91
C ASN A 227 49.84 46.41 -41.61
N ASP A 228 50.04 47.34 -40.68
CA ASP A 228 50.53 47.05 -39.36
C ASP A 228 49.54 46.20 -38.55
N ALA A 229 50.08 45.46 -37.60
CA ALA A 229 49.32 44.71 -36.63
C ALA A 229 50.04 44.73 -35.27
N TYR A 230 49.33 44.27 -34.24
CA TYR A 230 49.95 43.93 -32.98
C TYR A 230 49.24 42.70 -32.41
N SER A 231 49.87 42.02 -31.46
CA SER A 231 49.22 40.96 -30.72
C SER A 231 49.44 41.11 -29.25
N GLN A 232 48.59 40.42 -28.50
CA GLN A 232 48.56 40.43 -27.06
C GLN A 232 48.46 39.00 -26.56
N LEU A 233 49.26 38.65 -25.56
CA LEU A 233 49.05 37.46 -24.75
C LEU A 233 48.71 37.93 -23.34
N SER A 234 47.48 37.70 -22.90
CA SER A 234 46.98 38.15 -21.60
C SER A 234 46.58 36.98 -20.73
N LEU A 235 46.79 37.13 -19.42
CA LEU A 235 46.11 36.35 -18.40
C LEU A 235 45.03 37.24 -17.78
N GLY A 236 43.85 36.68 -17.51
CA GLY A 236 42.72 37.44 -17.01
C GLY A 236 41.85 36.66 -16.03
N LEU A 237 41.02 37.43 -15.34
CA LEU A 237 39.97 36.96 -14.44
C LEU A 237 38.62 37.37 -14.98
N ARG A 238 37.66 36.44 -14.99
CA ARG A 238 36.28 36.67 -15.40
C ARG A 238 35.34 36.38 -14.23
N TYR A 239 34.45 37.31 -13.95
CA TYR A 239 33.35 37.15 -13.01
C TYR A 239 32.02 36.99 -13.77
N LYS A 240 31.27 35.93 -13.46
CA LYS A 240 30.00 35.56 -14.10
C LYS A 240 28.82 35.91 -13.19
N PHE A 241 27.87 36.68 -13.72
CA PHE A 241 26.60 37.01 -13.06
C PHE A 241 25.56 35.93 -13.38
N ILE A 242 25.59 34.84 -12.61
CA ILE A 242 24.64 33.74 -12.75
C ILE A 242 23.43 34.01 -11.84
N SER A 243 22.24 34.11 -12.43
CA SER A 243 20.98 34.23 -11.69
C SER A 243 20.46 32.83 -11.32
N LYS A 244 20.24 32.61 -10.03
CA LYS A 244 19.40 31.54 -9.50
C LYS A 244 17.98 32.10 -9.40
N SER A 245 16.98 31.45 -10.02
CA SER A 245 15.60 31.95 -10.03
C SER A 245 14.56 30.82 -9.98
N PRO A 246 13.36 31.08 -9.43
CA PRO A 246 12.24 30.13 -9.47
C PRO A 246 11.90 29.65 -10.87
N ALA A 247 11.84 30.56 -11.86
CA ALA A 247 11.57 30.24 -13.26
C ALA A 247 12.56 29.21 -13.84
N LYS A 248 13.84 29.31 -13.47
CA LYS A 248 14.85 28.34 -13.92
C LYS A 248 14.62 26.97 -13.30
N MET A 249 14.25 26.91 -12.02
CA MET A 249 13.95 25.64 -11.35
C MET A 249 12.72 24.98 -11.99
N ALA A 250 11.65 25.75 -12.24
CA ALA A 250 10.43 25.30 -12.91
C ALA A 250 10.71 24.71 -14.31
N ASN A 251 11.48 25.43 -15.14
CA ASN A 251 11.83 24.99 -16.50
C ASN A 251 12.76 23.76 -16.54
N ASN A 252 13.33 23.34 -15.40
CA ASN A 252 14.21 22.18 -15.31
C ASN A 252 13.62 21.07 -14.42
N PHE A 253 12.31 21.11 -14.16
CA PHE A 253 11.65 20.13 -13.29
C PHE A 253 11.68 18.70 -13.85
N ASP A 254 11.87 18.55 -15.16
CA ASP A 254 12.14 17.29 -15.84
C ASP A 254 13.36 16.54 -15.28
N LYS A 255 14.32 17.26 -14.68
CA LYS A 255 15.53 16.68 -14.06
C LYS A 255 15.31 16.08 -12.68
N VAL A 256 14.18 16.36 -12.05
CA VAL A 256 13.81 15.72 -10.79
C VAL A 256 13.40 14.29 -11.12
N GLU A 257 14.09 13.29 -10.57
CA GLU A 257 13.67 11.91 -10.74
C GLU A 257 12.40 11.71 -9.90
N LEU A 258 11.33 11.16 -10.49
CA LEU A 258 10.05 10.93 -9.84
C LEU A 258 9.50 9.57 -10.25
N MET A 259 9.00 8.82 -9.27
CA MET A 259 8.36 7.53 -9.47
C MET A 259 7.16 7.39 -8.53
N ALA A 260 5.98 7.14 -9.09
CA ALA A 260 4.79 6.76 -8.32
C ALA A 260 4.74 5.24 -8.15
N VAL A 261 4.33 4.81 -6.96
CA VAL A 261 4.16 3.41 -6.57
C VAL A 261 2.84 3.26 -5.80
N PRO A 262 1.94 2.33 -6.20
CA PRO A 262 2.01 1.51 -7.42
C PRO A 262 1.77 2.34 -8.70
N ASN A 263 2.02 1.76 -9.88
CA ASN A 263 1.61 2.31 -11.17
C ASN A 263 1.17 1.15 -12.10
N PRO A 264 -0.12 1.03 -12.44
CA PRO A 264 -1.27 1.87 -12.06
C PRO A 264 -1.49 2.04 -10.56
N LEU A 265 -2.25 3.07 -10.15
CA LEU A 265 -2.65 3.20 -8.75
C LEU A 265 -3.63 2.08 -8.38
N GLU A 266 -3.78 1.79 -7.10
CA GLU A 266 -4.70 0.76 -6.59
C GLU A 266 -5.60 1.35 -5.52
N GLU A 267 -6.88 1.02 -5.57
CA GLU A 267 -7.79 1.24 -4.47
C GLU A 267 -7.63 0.13 -3.41
N ARG A 268 -7.57 0.56 -2.15
CA ARG A 268 -7.61 -0.33 -0.98
C ARG A 268 -8.73 0.10 -0.05
N GLY A 269 -9.71 -0.79 0.14
CA GLY A 269 -10.98 -0.44 0.77
C GLY A 269 -11.72 0.59 -0.07
N ASP A 270 -11.92 1.79 0.48
CA ASP A 270 -12.63 2.92 -0.12
C ASP A 270 -11.71 4.02 -0.67
N SER A 271 -10.40 3.76 -0.71
CA SER A 271 -9.41 4.82 -0.85
C SER A 271 -8.27 4.47 -1.79
N VAL A 272 -7.77 5.47 -2.51
CA VAL A 272 -6.61 5.38 -3.39
C VAL A 272 -5.40 5.95 -2.65
N ALA A 273 -4.37 5.13 -2.48
CA ALA A 273 -3.11 5.55 -1.88
C ALA A 273 -2.01 5.61 -2.93
N VAL A 274 -1.11 6.58 -2.79
CA VAL A 274 0.08 6.71 -3.63
C VAL A 274 1.31 6.99 -2.80
N THR A 275 2.41 6.33 -3.15
CA THR A 275 3.75 6.71 -2.70
C THR A 275 4.54 7.29 -3.87
N ILE A 276 4.99 8.54 -3.76
CA ILE A 276 5.87 9.16 -4.76
C ILE A 276 7.27 9.26 -4.18
N LYS A 277 8.22 8.57 -4.80
CA LYS A 277 9.64 8.69 -4.50
C LYS A 277 10.27 9.68 -5.46
N GLY A 278 11.06 10.61 -4.95
CA GLY A 278 11.73 11.58 -5.79
C GLY A 278 13.13 11.93 -5.36
N THR A 279 13.95 12.39 -6.32
CA THR A 279 15.32 12.84 -6.09
C THR A 279 15.58 14.14 -6.84
N PHE A 280 15.90 15.19 -6.09
CA PHE A 280 16.41 16.45 -6.61
C PHE A 280 17.91 16.34 -6.88
N PRO A 281 18.39 16.66 -8.09
CA PRO A 281 19.82 16.59 -8.40
C PRO A 281 20.62 17.71 -7.70
N PRO A 282 21.94 17.53 -7.53
CA PRO A 282 22.85 18.60 -7.12
C PRO A 282 22.70 19.86 -7.99
N LYS A 283 22.86 21.03 -7.37
CA LYS A 283 22.77 22.38 -7.96
C LYS A 283 21.41 22.71 -8.59
N TYR A 284 20.33 22.05 -8.15
CA TYR A 284 18.97 22.28 -8.63
C TYR A 284 18.18 23.24 -7.73
N PHE A 285 18.02 22.89 -6.45
CA PHE A 285 17.12 23.59 -5.53
C PHE A 285 17.77 24.86 -5.00
N ILE A 286 17.21 26.03 -5.31
CA ILE A 286 17.82 27.33 -4.96
C ILE A 286 17.78 27.57 -3.44
N GLU A 287 18.83 28.18 -2.87
CA GLU A 287 18.99 28.32 -1.41
C GLU A 287 17.82 29.06 -0.74
N ASN A 288 17.33 30.14 -1.34
CA ASN A 288 16.16 30.90 -0.85
C ASN A 288 14.84 30.47 -1.51
N GLY A 289 14.75 29.24 -2.00
CA GLY A 289 13.59 28.74 -2.75
C GLY A 289 12.59 27.99 -1.89
N VAL A 290 11.33 28.05 -2.29
CA VAL A 290 10.26 27.19 -1.79
C VAL A 290 9.57 26.52 -2.98
N MET A 291 9.26 25.25 -2.84
CA MET A 291 8.50 24.47 -3.82
C MET A 291 7.31 23.82 -3.14
N CYS A 292 6.11 24.12 -3.62
CA CYS A 292 4.87 23.50 -3.22
C CYS A 292 4.53 22.37 -4.21
N PHE A 293 4.47 21.13 -3.73
CA PHE A 293 4.32 19.91 -4.52
C PHE A 293 2.98 19.25 -4.19
N THR A 294 2.02 19.35 -5.11
CA THR A 294 0.69 18.75 -4.95
C THR A 294 0.45 17.75 -6.07
N PRO A 295 0.41 16.44 -5.77
CA PRO A 295 -0.07 15.45 -6.71
C PRO A 295 -1.58 15.63 -6.93
N VAL A 296 -2.01 15.52 -8.18
CA VAL A 296 -3.42 15.68 -8.57
C VAL A 296 -3.81 14.53 -9.47
N LEU A 297 -4.87 13.82 -9.09
CA LEU A 297 -5.48 12.79 -9.92
C LEU A 297 -6.56 13.43 -10.80
N LYS A 298 -6.39 13.34 -12.13
CA LYS A 298 -7.31 13.93 -13.12
C LYS A 298 -8.10 12.84 -13.80
N TYR A 299 -9.41 12.99 -13.93
CA TYR A 299 -10.31 11.99 -14.51
C TYR A 299 -11.55 12.62 -15.14
N GLU A 300 -12.32 11.83 -15.89
CA GLU A 300 -13.61 12.26 -16.41
C GLU A 300 -14.56 12.57 -15.24
N GLY A 301 -14.91 13.84 -15.05
CA GLY A 301 -15.70 14.31 -13.90
C GLY A 301 -14.97 15.31 -12.99
N GLY A 302 -13.65 15.49 -13.14
CA GLY A 302 -12.91 16.57 -12.48
C GLY A 302 -11.49 16.20 -12.09
N GLU A 303 -10.99 16.83 -11.03
CA GLU A 303 -9.70 16.52 -10.44
C GLU A 303 -9.81 16.40 -8.92
N THR A 304 -8.92 15.62 -8.32
CA THR A 304 -8.83 15.50 -6.87
C THR A 304 -7.37 15.62 -6.47
N ALA A 305 -7.07 16.67 -5.73
CA ALA A 305 -5.75 16.92 -5.19
C ALA A 305 -5.49 16.02 -3.97
N PHE A 306 -4.28 15.52 -3.86
CA PHE A 306 -3.77 14.99 -2.60
C PHE A 306 -3.22 16.13 -1.74
N GLU A 307 -2.91 15.84 -0.48
CA GLU A 307 -2.30 16.83 0.42
C GLU A 307 -0.95 17.36 -0.13
N PRO A 308 -0.70 18.68 -0.08
CA PRO A 308 0.53 19.27 -0.58
C PRO A 308 1.73 18.92 0.30
N MET A 309 2.91 18.74 -0.32
CA MET A 309 4.20 18.66 0.36
C MET A 309 5.03 19.91 0.03
N LYS A 310 5.60 20.53 1.05
CA LYS A 310 6.47 21.70 0.89
C LYS A 310 7.94 21.29 0.95
N PHE A 311 8.73 21.77 -0.01
CA PHE A 311 10.19 21.68 -0.01
C PHE A 311 10.79 23.08 0.12
N LYS A 312 11.94 23.18 0.78
CA LYS A 312 12.60 24.45 1.04
C LYS A 312 14.11 24.37 0.85
N GLY A 313 14.70 25.49 0.47
CA GLY A 313 16.15 25.64 0.35
C GLY A 313 16.82 25.96 1.69
N GLU A 314 18.16 25.94 1.69
CA GLU A 314 19.00 26.11 2.88
C GLU A 314 18.88 27.47 3.57
N ASP A 315 18.48 28.53 2.86
CA ASP A 315 18.30 29.88 3.41
C ASP A 315 16.86 30.15 3.88
N VAL A 316 15.97 29.15 3.82
CA VAL A 316 14.57 29.29 4.21
C VAL A 316 14.32 28.73 5.61
N GLU A 317 13.97 29.61 6.54
CA GLU A 317 13.47 29.25 7.87
C GLU A 317 12.00 28.82 7.81
N GLY A 318 11.54 28.02 8.77
CA GLY A 318 10.14 27.54 8.84
C GLY A 318 9.93 26.10 8.38
N ASP A 319 8.68 25.74 8.10
CA ASP A 319 8.25 24.38 7.77
C ASP A 319 8.58 23.96 6.33
N GLY A 320 8.75 22.65 6.11
CA GLY A 320 9.05 22.04 4.82
C GLY A 320 10.34 21.22 4.78
N THR A 321 10.39 20.28 3.84
CA THR A 321 11.52 19.36 3.66
C THR A 321 12.72 20.10 3.05
N LEU A 322 13.84 20.16 3.78
CA LEU A 322 15.05 20.83 3.35
C LEU A 322 15.75 20.09 2.20
N ILE A 323 16.04 20.78 1.10
CA ILE A 323 16.82 20.28 -0.04
C ILE A 323 18.08 21.12 -0.21
N SER A 324 19.25 20.48 -0.20
CA SER A 324 20.53 21.15 -0.34
C SER A 324 20.77 21.62 -1.77
N TYR A 325 21.21 22.88 -1.97
CA TYR A 325 21.62 23.31 -3.31
C TYR A 325 22.83 22.51 -3.77
N LYS A 326 23.84 22.29 -2.90
CA LYS A 326 25.08 21.63 -3.30
C LYS A 326 24.88 20.15 -3.58
N ASN A 327 24.12 19.46 -2.73
CA ASN A 327 24.05 17.99 -2.74
C ASN A 327 22.76 17.43 -3.35
N GLY A 328 21.72 18.25 -3.52
CA GLY A 328 20.38 17.76 -3.85
C GLY A 328 19.70 17.12 -2.63
N GLY A 329 18.77 16.20 -2.87
CA GLY A 329 18.08 15.47 -1.82
C GLY A 329 17.03 14.50 -2.35
N SER A 330 16.76 13.43 -1.62
CA SER A 330 15.69 12.48 -1.93
C SER A 330 14.52 12.66 -0.96
N PHE A 331 13.31 12.35 -1.42
CA PHE A 331 12.10 12.43 -0.62
C PHE A 331 11.17 11.25 -0.90
N VAL A 332 10.31 10.98 0.07
CA VAL A 332 9.19 10.04 -0.06
C VAL A 332 7.94 10.79 0.35
N TYR A 333 6.99 10.87 -0.56
CA TYR A 333 5.66 11.40 -0.34
C TYR A 333 4.69 10.23 -0.25
N THR A 334 3.74 10.29 0.69
CA THR A 334 2.61 9.36 0.77
C THR A 334 1.32 10.15 0.86
N GLY A 335 0.36 9.84 0.01
CA GLY A 335 -0.95 10.46 0.01
C GLY A 335 -2.05 9.43 -0.07
N LYS A 336 -3.23 9.77 0.48
CA LYS A 336 -4.44 8.95 0.43
C LYS A 336 -5.64 9.86 0.16
N ILE A 337 -6.50 9.46 -0.78
CA ILE A 337 -7.77 10.14 -1.09
C ILE A 337 -8.88 9.10 -1.21
N PRO A 338 -10.15 9.45 -0.94
CA PRO A 338 -11.27 8.55 -1.20
C PRO A 338 -11.39 8.29 -2.70
N TYR A 339 -11.72 7.05 -3.08
CA TYR A 339 -12.02 6.70 -4.46
C TYR A 339 -13.34 7.36 -4.90
N LYS A 340 -13.39 7.80 -6.15
CA LYS A 340 -14.60 8.30 -6.80
C LYS A 340 -14.76 7.62 -8.14
N GLU A 341 -16.01 7.38 -8.54
CA GLU A 341 -16.33 6.86 -9.87
C GLU A 341 -15.72 7.75 -10.96
N GLY A 342 -15.15 7.12 -12.00
CA GLY A 342 -14.37 7.79 -13.05
C GLY A 342 -12.86 7.74 -12.82
N MET A 343 -12.39 7.55 -11.58
CA MET A 343 -10.96 7.46 -11.29
C MET A 343 -10.27 6.24 -11.92
N GLU A 344 -11.01 5.23 -12.35
CA GLU A 344 -10.48 4.09 -13.09
C GLU A 344 -9.77 4.52 -14.38
N VAL A 345 -10.29 5.54 -15.07
CA VAL A 345 -9.64 6.19 -16.23
C VAL A 345 -9.11 7.56 -15.81
N SER A 346 -8.12 7.54 -14.93
CA SER A 346 -7.44 8.75 -14.45
C SER A 346 -5.99 8.84 -14.88
N GLU A 347 -5.37 10.00 -14.63
CA GLU A 347 -3.94 10.21 -14.75
C GLU A 347 -3.44 11.01 -13.55
N LEU A 348 -2.39 10.52 -12.90
CA LEU A 348 -1.76 11.23 -11.79
C LEU A 348 -0.73 12.22 -12.34
N TYR A 349 -0.89 13.50 -12.01
CA TYR A 349 0.02 14.57 -12.41
C TYR A 349 0.63 15.27 -11.21
N VAL A 350 1.77 15.92 -11.44
CA VAL A 350 2.30 16.94 -10.54
C VAL A 350 2.80 18.15 -11.32
N ALA A 351 2.49 19.34 -10.83
CA ALA A 351 2.86 20.62 -11.43
C ALA A 351 3.25 21.60 -10.31
N PRO A 352 4.46 21.47 -9.72
CA PRO A 352 4.81 22.20 -8.52
C PRO A 352 4.90 23.71 -8.76
N VAL A 353 4.54 24.48 -7.74
CA VAL A 353 4.66 25.94 -7.72
C VAL A 353 5.93 26.31 -6.98
N ILE A 354 6.77 27.14 -7.61
CA ILE A 354 8.10 27.49 -7.11
C ILE A 354 8.22 29.00 -6.98
N TYR A 355 8.72 29.47 -5.85
CA TYR A 355 8.92 30.89 -5.57
C TYR A 355 10.13 31.10 -4.64
N ASN A 356 10.55 32.35 -4.48
CA ASN A 356 11.57 32.70 -3.48
C ASN A 356 10.87 33.04 -2.17
N ASN A 357 11.44 32.62 -1.04
CA ASN A 357 10.94 33.03 0.26
C ASN A 357 11.07 34.56 0.43
N ASN A 358 10.00 35.19 0.88
CA ASN A 358 9.85 36.62 1.15
C ASN A 358 9.39 36.88 2.61
N GLY A 359 9.35 35.85 3.45
CA GLY A 359 8.86 35.92 4.83
C GLY A 359 7.34 35.83 4.98
N THR A 360 6.60 35.63 3.88
CA THR A 360 5.16 35.34 3.90
C THR A 360 4.93 33.85 3.74
N GLU A 361 4.15 33.25 4.63
CA GLU A 361 3.66 31.88 4.47
C GLU A 361 2.36 31.87 3.68
N TYR A 362 2.26 30.93 2.74
CA TYR A 362 1.07 30.69 1.92
C TYR A 362 0.44 29.36 2.35
N THR A 363 -0.90 29.30 2.39
CA THR A 363 -1.66 28.13 2.86
C THR A 363 -1.49 26.95 1.91
N ASP A 364 -1.62 27.20 0.61
CA ASP A 364 -1.57 26.19 -0.45
C ASP A 364 -0.82 26.70 -1.69
N CYS A 365 -0.70 25.82 -2.69
CA CYS A 365 0.06 26.12 -3.90
C CYS A 365 -0.63 27.16 -4.80
N ASP A 366 -1.96 27.22 -4.82
CA ASP A 366 -2.71 28.15 -5.67
C ASP A 366 -2.61 29.58 -5.13
N GLU A 367 -2.69 29.74 -3.81
CA GLU A 367 -2.42 31.01 -3.14
C GLU A 367 -0.98 31.48 -3.38
N ALA A 368 -0.01 30.58 -3.28
CA ALA A 368 1.39 30.88 -3.56
C ALA A 368 1.58 31.32 -5.02
N LEU A 369 0.93 30.65 -5.98
CA LEU A 369 1.03 31.00 -7.40
C LEU A 369 0.43 32.39 -7.69
N ALA A 370 -0.70 32.72 -7.05
CA ALA A 370 -1.38 33.99 -7.26
C ALA A 370 -0.67 35.18 -6.60
N ASN A 371 -0.07 34.97 -5.42
CA ASN A 371 0.37 36.07 -4.55
C ASN A 371 1.89 36.13 -4.32
N ALA A 372 2.64 35.04 -4.52
CA ALA A 372 4.08 35.07 -4.27
C ALA A 372 4.84 35.77 -5.42
N PRO A 373 5.74 36.72 -5.12
CA PRO A 373 6.46 37.46 -6.14
C PRO A 373 7.29 36.54 -7.04
N LYS A 374 7.03 36.59 -8.35
CA LYS A 374 7.70 35.75 -9.36
C LYS A 374 7.55 34.24 -9.09
N ALA A 375 6.43 33.84 -8.49
CA ALA A 375 6.03 32.45 -8.48
C ALA A 375 5.90 31.92 -9.91
N VAL A 376 6.32 30.68 -10.13
CA VAL A 376 6.22 30.01 -11.41
C VAL A 376 5.75 28.58 -11.17
N GLN A 377 4.74 28.18 -11.92
CA GLN A 377 4.31 26.79 -11.98
C GLN A 377 5.18 26.04 -13.00
N ALA A 378 5.69 24.87 -12.62
CA ALA A 378 6.38 23.99 -13.56
C ALA A 378 5.39 23.30 -14.50
N GLU A 379 5.86 22.88 -15.67
CA GLU A 379 5.05 22.11 -16.61
C GLU A 379 4.51 20.83 -15.96
N PRO A 380 3.22 20.50 -16.13
CA PRO A 380 2.64 19.29 -15.57
C PRO A 380 3.35 18.02 -16.05
N ARG A 381 3.71 17.15 -15.10
CA ARG A 381 4.32 15.85 -15.39
C ARG A 381 3.42 14.71 -14.93
N LYS A 382 3.11 13.79 -15.84
CA LYS A 382 2.40 12.54 -15.55
C LYS A 382 3.30 11.59 -14.77
N LEU A 383 2.74 10.94 -13.74
CA LEU A 383 3.44 10.02 -12.84
C LEU A 383 2.88 8.60 -12.87
N ALA A 384 1.56 8.43 -13.03
CA ALA A 384 0.90 7.12 -13.06
C ALA A 384 -0.37 7.14 -13.92
N ASP A 385 -0.77 5.95 -14.34
CA ASP A 385 -1.98 5.68 -15.13
C ASP A 385 -3.08 5.09 -14.25
N GLY A 386 -4.27 5.70 -14.26
CA GLY A 386 -5.53 5.18 -13.72
C GLY A 386 -5.51 4.65 -12.29
N VAL A 387 -6.62 4.00 -11.92
CA VAL A 387 -6.78 3.30 -10.65
C VAL A 387 -7.36 1.91 -10.91
N ILE A 388 -6.73 0.87 -10.37
CA ILE A 388 -7.30 -0.47 -10.27
C ILE A 388 -8.32 -0.47 -9.14
N HIS A 389 -9.57 -0.76 -9.49
CA HIS A 389 -10.74 -0.70 -8.61
C HIS A 389 -11.41 -2.07 -8.56
N LEU A 390 -10.98 -2.93 -7.62
CA LEU A 390 -11.46 -4.30 -7.51
C LEU A 390 -12.18 -4.59 -6.18
N SER A 391 -12.14 -3.67 -5.21
CA SER A 391 -12.73 -3.91 -3.88
C SER A 391 -14.26 -4.01 -3.94
N LYS A 392 -14.91 -3.44 -4.96
CA LYS A 392 -16.37 -3.48 -5.12
C LYS A 392 -16.95 -4.81 -5.60
N PHE A 393 -16.11 -5.79 -5.95
CA PHE A 393 -16.60 -7.12 -6.35
C PHE A 393 -16.98 -8.00 -5.16
N VAL A 394 -16.81 -7.54 -3.91
CA VAL A 394 -17.21 -8.31 -2.73
C VAL A 394 -18.71 -8.66 -2.83
N ARG A 395 -19.02 -9.94 -2.63
CA ARG A 395 -20.40 -10.44 -2.65
C ARG A 395 -20.96 -10.47 -1.24
N HIS A 396 -22.23 -10.07 -1.10
CA HIS A 396 -22.99 -10.29 0.12
C HIS A 396 -23.48 -11.74 0.15
N ASN A 397 -22.72 -12.59 0.83
CA ASN A 397 -23.00 -13.99 1.11
C ASN A 397 -22.55 -14.37 2.53
N GLU A 398 -22.58 -13.38 3.42
CA GLU A 398 -22.36 -13.53 4.84
C GLU A 398 -23.28 -14.61 5.41
N SER A 399 -22.80 -15.38 6.37
CA SER A 399 -23.57 -16.45 6.99
C SER A 399 -24.37 -15.91 8.17
N GLU A 400 -25.69 -15.89 8.05
CA GLU A 400 -26.58 -15.66 9.18
C GLU A 400 -26.48 -16.83 10.18
N ILE A 401 -26.79 -16.54 11.43
CA ILE A 401 -26.92 -17.56 12.46
C ILE A 401 -28.35 -17.55 12.98
N VAL A 402 -29.03 -18.68 12.79
CA VAL A 402 -30.35 -18.94 13.40
C VAL A 402 -30.16 -19.57 14.77
N ALA A 403 -30.93 -19.09 15.73
CA ALA A 403 -31.00 -19.67 17.05
C ALA A 403 -31.64 -21.08 16.99
N PRO A 404 -31.15 -22.05 17.78
CA PRO A 404 -31.61 -23.43 17.71
C PRO A 404 -33.09 -23.56 18.10
N HIS A 405 -33.82 -24.40 17.36
CA HIS A 405 -35.24 -24.65 17.60
C HIS A 405 -35.49 -25.41 18.92
N GLY A 406 -34.54 -26.25 19.36
CA GLY A 406 -34.63 -26.98 20.64
C GLY A 406 -35.70 -28.08 20.66
N TYR A 407 -36.14 -28.55 19.49
CA TYR A 407 -37.09 -29.66 19.35
C TYR A 407 -36.33 -30.98 19.33
N GLU A 408 -36.68 -31.88 20.24
CA GLU A 408 -36.14 -33.24 20.28
C GLU A 408 -37.03 -34.16 19.45
N LEU A 409 -36.43 -34.86 18.48
CA LEU A 409 -37.13 -35.82 17.63
C LEU A 409 -37.64 -37.04 18.43
N GLU A 410 -36.92 -37.42 19.49
CA GLU A 410 -37.29 -38.50 20.39
C GLU A 410 -37.03 -38.07 21.84
N THR A 411 -38.02 -38.26 22.71
CA THR A 411 -37.87 -38.06 24.15
C THR A 411 -38.25 -39.37 24.84
N VAL A 412 -37.36 -39.87 25.72
CA VAL A 412 -37.59 -41.12 26.46
C VAL A 412 -38.08 -40.80 27.86
N ILE A 413 -39.23 -41.35 28.23
CA ILE A 413 -39.79 -41.26 29.59
C ILE A 413 -39.61 -42.60 30.28
N THR A 414 -39.24 -42.56 31.57
CA THR A 414 -39.03 -43.76 32.39
C THR A 414 -40.03 -43.80 33.53
N GLN A 415 -40.86 -44.84 33.57
CA GLN A 415 -41.70 -45.15 34.73
C GLN A 415 -41.03 -46.22 35.60
N THR A 416 -40.88 -45.94 36.90
CA THR A 416 -40.19 -46.83 37.83
C THR A 416 -41.13 -47.44 38.86
N ALA A 417 -41.00 -48.74 39.12
CA ALA A 417 -41.70 -49.45 40.18
C ALA A 417 -40.87 -50.56 40.79
N ASP A 418 -41.16 -50.92 42.04
CA ASP A 418 -40.43 -51.97 42.75
C ASP A 418 -41.31 -53.17 43.08
N ILE A 419 -40.69 -54.34 43.04
CA ILE A 419 -41.23 -55.55 43.66
C ILE A 419 -40.28 -56.01 44.75
N TYR A 420 -40.79 -56.18 45.96
CA TYR A 420 -40.01 -56.60 47.12
C TYR A 420 -40.14 -58.10 47.40
N PHE A 421 -39.11 -58.66 48.02
CA PHE A 421 -38.96 -60.09 48.26
C PHE A 421 -38.64 -60.39 49.73
N GLN A 422 -38.97 -61.59 50.18
CA GLN A 422 -38.52 -62.09 51.48
C GLN A 422 -37.02 -62.43 51.43
N VAL A 423 -36.39 -62.47 52.60
CA VAL A 423 -35.00 -62.90 52.76
C VAL A 423 -34.76 -64.24 52.06
N ASN A 424 -33.65 -64.37 51.34
CA ASN A 424 -33.22 -65.56 50.60
C ASN A 424 -34.20 -66.14 49.57
N LEU A 425 -35.27 -65.41 49.25
CA LEU A 425 -36.32 -65.85 48.33
C LEU A 425 -36.41 -64.92 47.12
N ALA A 426 -36.76 -65.51 45.98
CA ALA A 426 -36.98 -64.81 44.71
C ALA A 426 -38.42 -64.95 44.19
N TYR A 427 -39.32 -65.67 44.88
CA TYR A 427 -40.71 -65.75 44.46
C TYR A 427 -41.50 -64.52 44.93
N LEU A 428 -42.40 -64.02 44.10
CA LEU A 428 -43.22 -62.85 44.40
C LEU A 428 -44.27 -63.18 45.47
N ASN A 429 -44.16 -62.54 46.63
CA ASN A 429 -45.17 -62.59 47.68
C ASN A 429 -45.90 -61.23 47.80
N LYS A 430 -47.11 -61.16 47.25
CA LYS A 430 -47.94 -59.94 47.29
C LYS A 430 -48.44 -59.56 48.70
N ARG A 431 -48.29 -60.44 49.69
CA ARG A 431 -48.69 -60.16 51.08
C ARG A 431 -47.60 -59.49 51.90
N LEU A 432 -46.39 -59.29 51.35
CA LEU A 432 -45.33 -58.58 52.04
C LEU A 432 -45.74 -57.13 52.34
N PRO A 433 -45.39 -56.57 53.52
CA PRO A 433 -45.73 -55.19 53.87
C PRO A 433 -45.40 -54.18 52.78
N LEU A 434 -44.17 -54.22 52.23
CA LEU A 434 -43.73 -53.31 51.16
C LEU A 434 -44.43 -53.52 49.81
N ASN A 435 -44.91 -54.74 49.52
CA ASN A 435 -45.74 -55.00 48.33
C ASN A 435 -47.22 -54.65 48.55
N LYS A 436 -47.64 -54.50 49.82
CA LYS A 436 -48.98 -54.06 50.20
C LYS A 436 -49.09 -52.56 50.39
N ASP A 437 -47.97 -51.88 50.55
CA ASP A 437 -47.90 -50.42 50.65
C ASP A 437 -48.61 -49.76 49.45
N GLU A 438 -49.48 -48.80 49.74
CA GLU A 438 -50.33 -48.20 48.70
C GLU A 438 -49.50 -47.38 47.70
N ALA A 439 -48.44 -46.70 48.13
CA ALA A 439 -47.58 -45.94 47.22
C ALA A 439 -46.81 -46.87 46.28
N ASN A 440 -46.34 -48.03 46.78
CA ASN A 440 -45.69 -49.01 45.90
C ASN A 440 -46.68 -49.67 44.92
N LYS A 441 -47.90 -49.98 45.37
CA LYS A 441 -48.95 -50.48 44.47
C LYS A 441 -49.29 -49.49 43.37
N GLU A 442 -49.38 -48.21 43.70
CA GLU A 442 -49.66 -47.14 42.74
C GLU A 442 -48.54 -47.03 41.70
N LYS A 443 -47.26 -47.00 42.13
CA LYS A 443 -46.12 -47.03 41.21
C LYS A 443 -46.14 -48.25 40.29
N LEU A 444 -46.41 -49.44 40.85
CA LEU A 444 -46.49 -50.68 40.08
C LEU A 444 -47.74 -50.76 39.19
N ALA A 445 -48.82 -50.04 39.52
CA ALA A 445 -49.97 -49.89 38.66
C ALA A 445 -49.63 -48.99 37.47
N ASN A 446 -49.02 -47.84 37.74
CA ASN A 446 -48.73 -46.80 36.76
C ASN A 446 -47.50 -47.09 35.88
N SER A 447 -46.68 -48.10 36.23
CA SER A 447 -45.47 -48.43 35.48
C SER A 447 -45.72 -48.83 34.02
N THR A 448 -46.95 -49.21 33.66
CA THR A 448 -47.36 -49.54 32.29
C THR A 448 -48.30 -48.51 31.66
N MET A 449 -48.58 -47.39 32.34
CA MET A 449 -49.56 -46.41 31.89
C MET A 449 -49.25 -45.84 30.50
N ASP A 450 -47.97 -45.61 30.19
CA ASP A 450 -47.55 -45.12 28.87
C ASP A 450 -47.84 -46.16 27.77
N ILE A 451 -47.61 -47.44 28.07
CA ILE A 451 -47.93 -48.56 27.16
C ILE A 451 -49.44 -48.63 26.93
N GLU A 452 -50.23 -48.49 28.00
CA GLU A 452 -51.70 -48.48 27.95
C GLU A 452 -52.25 -47.28 27.15
N ASN A 453 -51.53 -46.15 27.16
CA ASN A 453 -51.80 -44.98 26.34
C ASN A 453 -51.27 -45.10 24.89
N GLY A 454 -50.73 -46.26 24.51
CA GLY A 454 -50.25 -46.56 23.15
C GLY A 454 -48.85 -46.03 22.83
N TRP A 455 -48.05 -45.66 23.83
CA TRP A 455 -46.69 -45.19 23.61
C TRP A 455 -45.77 -46.33 23.20
N ALA A 456 -44.86 -46.06 22.26
CA ALA A 456 -43.89 -47.06 21.82
C ALA A 456 -42.88 -47.36 22.93
N VAL A 457 -42.63 -48.64 23.20
CA VAL A 457 -41.69 -49.08 24.23
C VAL A 457 -40.28 -49.15 23.66
N LYS A 458 -39.34 -48.43 24.27
CA LYS A 458 -37.91 -48.55 23.97
C LYS A 458 -37.35 -49.85 24.53
N ASN A 459 -37.50 -50.06 25.83
CA ASN A 459 -37.19 -51.30 26.53
C ASN A 459 -37.77 -51.28 27.96
N ILE A 460 -37.79 -52.45 28.60
CA ILE A 460 -38.09 -52.58 30.03
C ILE A 460 -36.84 -53.13 30.70
N THR A 461 -36.20 -52.30 31.52
CA THR A 461 -35.01 -52.67 32.28
C THR A 461 -35.42 -53.12 33.68
N ILE A 462 -34.95 -54.30 34.10
CA ILE A 462 -35.25 -54.84 35.43
C ILE A 462 -33.94 -55.11 36.17
N ASN A 463 -33.74 -54.36 37.25
CA ASN A 463 -32.57 -54.45 38.11
C ASN A 463 -32.93 -55.25 39.37
N GLY A 464 -32.53 -56.51 39.40
CA GLY A 464 -32.66 -57.36 40.59
C GLY A 464 -31.54 -57.07 41.59
N TRP A 465 -31.91 -56.97 42.86
CA TRP A 465 -31.01 -56.70 43.98
C TRP A 465 -31.19 -57.73 45.10
N ALA A 466 -30.08 -58.13 45.70
CA ALA A 466 -30.04 -58.82 46.96
C ALA A 466 -29.71 -57.85 48.10
N SER A 467 -30.18 -58.14 49.30
CA SER A 467 -29.73 -57.47 50.52
C SER A 467 -28.38 -58.07 50.94
N PRO A 468 -27.49 -57.29 51.59
CA PRO A 468 -26.15 -57.74 51.99
C PRO A 468 -26.16 -58.61 53.25
N GLU A 469 -26.99 -59.65 53.27
CA GLU A 469 -27.23 -60.53 54.41
C GLU A 469 -27.08 -62.02 54.07
N GLY A 470 -26.60 -62.33 52.87
CA GLY A 470 -26.33 -63.68 52.39
C GLY A 470 -24.97 -63.74 51.70
N GLU A 471 -24.44 -64.96 51.53
CA GLU A 471 -23.16 -65.16 50.85
C GLU A 471 -23.15 -64.47 49.48
N GLU A 472 -22.05 -63.79 49.13
CA GLU A 472 -21.92 -62.96 47.92
C GLU A 472 -22.34 -63.73 46.66
N THR A 473 -21.80 -64.94 46.46
CA THR A 473 -22.09 -65.81 45.30
C THR A 473 -23.56 -66.24 45.24
N PHE A 474 -24.18 -66.45 46.40
CA PHE A 474 -25.61 -66.75 46.50
C PHE A 474 -26.46 -65.53 46.13
N ASN A 475 -26.05 -64.34 46.59
CA ASN A 475 -26.74 -63.08 46.35
C ASN A 475 -26.64 -62.62 44.89
N GLU A 476 -25.51 -62.85 44.23
CA GLU A 476 -25.37 -62.69 42.77
C GLU A 476 -26.45 -63.48 42.02
N GLY A 477 -26.57 -64.78 42.30
CA GLY A 477 -27.60 -65.63 41.68
C GLY A 477 -29.04 -65.28 42.11
N LEU A 478 -29.24 -64.87 43.36
CA LEU A 478 -30.54 -64.50 43.90
C LEU A 478 -31.09 -63.23 43.24
N SER A 479 -30.23 -62.22 43.07
CA SER A 479 -30.58 -60.96 42.43
C SER A 479 -31.10 -61.17 41.00
N MET A 480 -30.44 -62.02 40.20
CA MET A 480 -30.90 -62.37 38.86
C MET A 480 -32.24 -63.12 38.88
N LYS A 481 -32.44 -64.06 39.81
CA LYS A 481 -33.74 -64.76 39.95
C LYS A 481 -34.88 -63.81 40.32
N ARG A 482 -34.59 -62.75 41.09
CA ARG A 482 -35.56 -61.69 41.40
C ARG A 482 -35.89 -60.86 40.16
N ALA A 483 -34.90 -60.50 39.35
CA ALA A 483 -35.12 -59.84 38.06
C ALA A 483 -36.00 -60.69 37.13
N GLN A 484 -35.71 -62.00 37.00
CA GLN A 484 -36.54 -62.94 36.22
C GLN A 484 -37.97 -63.08 36.77
N THR A 485 -38.16 -62.96 38.07
CA THR A 485 -39.49 -63.00 38.67
C THR A 485 -40.28 -61.73 38.39
N ALA A 486 -39.62 -60.56 38.44
CA ALA A 486 -40.19 -59.30 38.02
C ALA A 486 -40.49 -59.27 36.51
N GLU A 487 -39.64 -59.87 35.66
CA GLU A 487 -39.91 -60.05 34.23
C GLU A 487 -41.20 -60.83 34.00
N LYS A 488 -41.35 -62.00 34.64
CA LYS A 488 -42.58 -62.81 34.56
C LYS A 488 -43.80 -62.05 35.04
N PHE A 489 -43.66 -61.24 36.09
CA PHE A 489 -44.72 -60.37 36.56
C PHE A 489 -45.11 -59.32 35.51
N MET A 490 -44.13 -58.63 34.93
CA MET A 490 -44.35 -57.58 33.94
C MET A 490 -44.92 -58.12 32.64
N LYS A 491 -44.41 -59.25 32.13
CA LYS A 491 -44.98 -59.95 30.96
C LYS A 491 -46.45 -60.29 31.18
N LYS A 492 -46.79 -60.79 32.37
CA LYS A 492 -48.19 -61.07 32.73
C LYS A 492 -49.05 -59.81 32.85
N LYS A 493 -48.49 -58.71 33.34
CA LYS A 493 -49.20 -57.43 33.51
C LYS A 493 -49.47 -56.76 32.16
N ILE A 494 -48.50 -56.81 31.24
CA ILE A 494 -48.58 -56.23 29.90
C ILE A 494 -49.45 -57.08 28.97
N GLY A 495 -49.40 -58.42 29.09
CA GLY A 495 -50.18 -59.34 28.25
C GLY A 495 -49.43 -59.76 26.99
N GLU A 496 -50.15 -60.02 25.90
CA GLU A 496 -49.58 -60.57 24.65
C GLU A 496 -48.56 -59.63 24.00
N ASP A 497 -48.71 -58.31 24.18
CA ASP A 497 -47.79 -57.30 23.62
C ASP A 497 -46.37 -57.41 24.19
N ALA A 498 -46.20 -58.03 25.35
CA ALA A 498 -44.90 -58.18 25.99
C ALA A 498 -43.92 -59.02 25.17
N GLU A 499 -44.40 -59.90 24.30
CA GLU A 499 -43.56 -60.72 23.41
C GLU A 499 -42.84 -59.89 22.34
N ASN A 500 -43.37 -58.71 22.03
CA ASN A 500 -42.79 -57.77 21.06
C ASN A 500 -41.88 -56.72 21.72
N MET A 501 -41.69 -56.77 23.05
CA MET A 501 -40.93 -55.80 23.82
C MET A 501 -39.56 -56.35 24.23
N THR A 502 -38.56 -55.47 24.27
CA THR A 502 -37.22 -55.83 24.73
C THR A 502 -37.13 -55.71 26.26
N PHE A 503 -36.91 -56.84 26.95
CA PHE A 503 -36.61 -56.88 28.38
C PHE A 503 -35.10 -57.00 28.61
N VAL A 504 -34.54 -56.12 29.42
CA VAL A 504 -33.12 -56.13 29.83
C VAL A 504 -33.04 -56.47 31.31
N LEU A 505 -32.51 -57.65 31.64
CA LEU A 505 -32.43 -58.14 33.03
C LEU A 505 -31.01 -58.00 33.56
N ASN A 506 -30.87 -57.33 34.70
CA ASN A 506 -29.61 -57.17 35.41
C ASN A 506 -29.73 -57.79 36.82
N GLY A 507 -28.82 -58.70 37.16
CA GLY A 507 -28.65 -59.20 38.52
C GLY A 507 -27.45 -58.51 39.13
N ASN A 508 -27.68 -57.60 40.07
CA ASN A 508 -26.62 -56.72 40.58
C ASN A 508 -25.95 -57.24 41.87
N GLY A 509 -26.31 -58.44 42.32
CA GLY A 509 -25.81 -58.98 43.59
C GLY A 509 -26.30 -58.21 44.81
N PRO A 510 -25.54 -58.20 45.91
CA PRO A 510 -25.92 -57.48 47.13
C PRO A 510 -25.78 -55.96 46.98
N ASP A 511 -26.83 -55.23 47.35
CA ASP A 511 -26.92 -53.77 47.32
C ASP A 511 -26.19 -53.14 48.51
N TRP A 512 -24.86 -53.22 48.49
CA TRP A 512 -24.00 -52.63 49.51
C TRP A 512 -24.16 -51.11 49.58
N ASN A 513 -24.28 -50.44 48.45
CA ASN A 513 -24.46 -48.99 48.40
C ASN A 513 -25.81 -48.58 49.00
N GLY A 514 -26.91 -49.22 48.58
CA GLY A 514 -28.23 -48.97 49.12
C GLY A 514 -28.31 -49.27 50.62
N PHE A 515 -27.61 -50.30 51.10
CA PHE A 515 -27.48 -50.57 52.54
C PHE A 515 -26.83 -49.41 53.29
N MET A 516 -25.68 -48.92 52.80
CA MET A 516 -24.97 -47.83 53.44
C MET A 516 -25.82 -46.55 53.48
N THR A 517 -26.48 -46.21 52.37
CA THR A 517 -27.41 -45.06 52.32
C THR A 517 -28.58 -45.23 53.28
N ALA A 518 -29.17 -46.42 53.37
CA ALA A 518 -30.29 -46.69 54.26
C ALA A 518 -29.89 -46.61 55.74
N VAL A 519 -28.71 -47.12 56.11
CA VAL A 519 -28.16 -47.02 57.47
C VAL A 519 -27.87 -45.57 57.84
N GLU A 520 -27.26 -44.79 56.94
CA GLU A 520 -26.96 -43.37 57.17
C GLU A 520 -28.23 -42.54 57.42
N GLY A 521 -29.28 -42.78 56.63
CA GLY A 521 -30.59 -42.14 56.78
C GLY A 521 -31.44 -42.62 57.95
N SER A 522 -31.01 -43.68 58.65
CA SER A 522 -31.78 -44.29 59.74
C SER A 522 -31.65 -43.55 61.08
N GLN A 523 -32.49 -43.95 62.04
CA GLN A 523 -32.47 -43.51 63.44
C GLN A 523 -31.71 -44.48 64.37
N ILE A 524 -30.95 -45.42 63.78
CA ILE A 524 -30.17 -46.41 64.53
C ILE A 524 -29.06 -45.69 65.31
N ALA A 525 -29.00 -45.92 66.64
CA ALA A 525 -28.10 -45.19 67.54
C ALA A 525 -26.62 -45.34 67.15
N ASP A 526 -26.21 -46.55 66.76
CA ASP A 526 -24.81 -46.88 66.44
C ASP A 526 -24.53 -46.91 64.92
N LYS A 527 -25.33 -46.21 64.09
CA LYS A 527 -25.22 -46.26 62.62
C LYS A 527 -23.82 -45.94 62.07
N ASN A 528 -23.08 -45.03 62.71
CA ASN A 528 -21.71 -44.69 62.31
C ASN A 528 -20.73 -45.85 62.53
N ALA A 529 -20.95 -46.65 63.58
CA ALA A 529 -20.14 -47.85 63.81
C ALA A 529 -20.42 -48.91 62.73
N ILE A 530 -21.68 -49.09 62.34
CA ILE A 530 -22.09 -50.01 61.26
C ILE A 530 -21.44 -49.61 59.94
N ILE A 531 -21.51 -48.32 59.58
CA ILE A 531 -20.90 -47.76 58.37
C ILE A 531 -19.38 -47.99 58.38
N ASN A 532 -18.71 -47.69 59.50
CA ASN A 532 -17.26 -47.85 59.61
C ASN A 532 -16.83 -49.31 59.48
N VAL A 533 -17.54 -50.23 60.12
CA VAL A 533 -17.24 -51.67 60.04
C VAL A 533 -17.37 -52.15 58.60
N VAL A 534 -18.48 -51.85 57.91
CA VAL A 534 -18.71 -52.28 56.52
C VAL A 534 -17.72 -51.66 55.52
N ASN A 535 -17.31 -50.40 55.74
CA ASN A 535 -16.30 -49.75 54.91
C ASN A 535 -14.88 -50.30 55.14
N SER A 536 -14.57 -50.70 56.38
CA SER A 536 -13.25 -51.24 56.75
C SER A 536 -13.06 -52.72 56.44
N ALA A 537 -14.14 -53.44 56.19
CA ALA A 537 -14.13 -54.89 55.98
C ALA A 537 -13.74 -55.28 54.54
N ASP A 538 -12.97 -56.37 54.44
CA ASP A 538 -12.67 -57.03 53.16
C ASP A 538 -13.98 -57.44 52.46
N ALA A 539 -14.06 -57.27 51.15
CA ALA A 539 -15.28 -57.54 50.37
C ALA A 539 -15.88 -58.94 50.63
N SER A 540 -15.03 -59.96 50.82
CA SER A 540 -15.46 -61.34 51.11
C SER A 540 -15.97 -61.59 52.53
N LYS A 541 -15.80 -60.63 53.44
CA LYS A 541 -16.19 -60.72 54.86
C LYS A 541 -17.25 -59.71 55.28
N LYS A 542 -17.61 -58.76 54.41
CA LYS A 542 -18.58 -57.69 54.76
C LYS A 542 -19.91 -58.23 55.28
N GLU A 543 -20.41 -59.34 54.71
CA GLU A 543 -21.65 -59.97 55.16
C GLU A 543 -21.52 -60.61 56.54
N GLU A 544 -20.39 -61.27 56.82
CA GLU A 544 -20.07 -61.85 58.13
C GLU A 544 -19.99 -60.76 59.21
N GLU A 545 -19.37 -59.62 58.88
CA GLU A 545 -19.26 -58.48 59.79
C GLU A 545 -20.63 -57.90 60.17
N ILE A 546 -21.57 -57.77 59.21
CA ILE A 546 -22.94 -57.34 59.52
C ILE A 546 -23.63 -58.35 60.45
N ARG A 547 -23.50 -59.66 60.18
CA ARG A 547 -24.11 -60.71 61.02
C ARG A 547 -23.53 -60.78 62.42
N ASN A 548 -22.25 -60.46 62.57
CA ASN A 548 -21.56 -60.46 63.86
C ASN A 548 -22.01 -59.30 64.77
N MET A 549 -22.76 -58.33 64.26
CA MET A 549 -23.37 -57.26 65.05
C MET A 549 -24.65 -57.74 65.78
N ILE A 550 -24.54 -58.79 66.60
CA ILE A 550 -25.67 -59.53 67.21
C ILE A 550 -26.71 -58.63 67.91
N LEU A 551 -26.27 -57.52 68.53
CA LEU A 551 -27.15 -56.62 69.27
C LEU A 551 -28.03 -55.74 68.37
N ILE A 552 -27.57 -55.40 67.17
CA ILE A 552 -28.21 -54.43 66.26
C ILE A 552 -28.77 -55.08 64.99
N TYR A 553 -28.32 -56.29 64.67
CA TYR A 553 -28.81 -57.06 63.53
C TYR A 553 -30.35 -57.20 63.51
N PRO A 554 -31.07 -57.42 64.62
CA PRO A 554 -32.53 -57.46 64.61
C PRO A 554 -33.18 -56.14 64.14
N GLU A 555 -32.55 -54.99 64.39
CA GLU A 555 -33.01 -53.68 63.94
C GLU A 555 -32.70 -53.48 62.45
N LEU A 556 -31.51 -53.89 62.00
CA LEU A 556 -31.15 -53.90 60.57
C LEU A 556 -32.08 -54.80 59.74
N GLU A 557 -32.38 -56.00 60.23
CA GLU A 557 -33.24 -56.98 59.56
C GLU A 557 -34.70 -56.48 59.47
N ARG A 558 -35.17 -55.74 60.47
CA ARG A 558 -36.53 -55.19 60.52
C ARG A 558 -36.68 -53.92 59.67
N ASP A 559 -35.73 -52.98 59.77
CA ASP A 559 -35.95 -51.61 59.31
C ASP A 559 -35.10 -51.21 58.09
N ILE A 560 -33.98 -51.89 57.83
CA ILE A 560 -33.01 -51.49 56.78
C ILE A 560 -32.97 -52.46 55.60
N LEU A 561 -32.86 -53.76 55.88
CA LEU A 561 -32.67 -54.80 54.88
C LEU A 561 -33.91 -55.08 53.99
N PRO A 562 -35.18 -54.97 54.46
CA PRO A 562 -36.32 -55.35 53.64
C PRO A 562 -36.49 -54.58 52.32
N PRO A 563 -36.32 -53.23 52.25
CA PRO A 563 -36.39 -52.50 50.99
C PRO A 563 -35.27 -52.84 50.00
N LEU A 564 -34.14 -53.35 50.48
CA LEU A 564 -33.01 -53.75 49.63
C LEU A 564 -33.26 -55.06 48.89
N ARG A 565 -34.24 -55.85 49.37
CA ARG A 565 -34.68 -57.09 48.73
C ARG A 565 -35.65 -56.78 47.59
N ARG A 566 -35.19 -56.18 46.50
CA ARG A 566 -36.09 -55.68 45.43
C ARG A 566 -35.68 -56.11 44.04
N ALA A 567 -36.64 -56.04 43.12
CA ALA A 567 -36.40 -55.90 41.70
C ALA A 567 -37.02 -54.57 41.28
N GLU A 568 -36.17 -53.65 40.83
CA GLU A 568 -36.57 -52.35 40.31
C GLU A 568 -36.88 -52.51 38.82
N ILE A 569 -38.06 -52.06 38.42
CA ILE A 569 -38.59 -52.16 37.06
C ILE A 569 -38.64 -50.75 36.50
N ASN A 570 -37.91 -50.53 35.40
CA ASN A 570 -37.87 -49.29 34.66
C ASN A 570 -38.46 -49.51 33.27
N VAL A 571 -39.65 -49.00 33.04
CA VAL A 571 -40.33 -49.06 31.73
C VAL A 571 -39.97 -47.78 30.97
N ASN A 572 -39.18 -47.92 29.91
CA ASN A 572 -38.71 -46.81 29.08
C ASN A 572 -39.56 -46.72 27.81
N THR A 573 -40.29 -45.63 27.64
CA THR A 573 -41.20 -45.37 26.52
C THR A 573 -40.79 -44.12 25.76
N TYR A 574 -41.19 -44.04 24.49
CA TYR A 574 -41.04 -42.84 23.67
C TYR A 574 -42.28 -41.96 23.80
N GLU A 575 -42.09 -40.70 24.17
CA GLU A 575 -43.16 -39.70 24.15
C GLU A 575 -43.66 -39.50 22.71
N PRO A 576 -44.98 -39.64 22.44
CA PRO A 576 -45.54 -39.42 21.11
C PRO A 576 -45.30 -37.99 20.63
N LYS A 577 -44.64 -37.88 19.47
CA LYS A 577 -44.40 -36.61 18.79
C LYS A 577 -45.36 -36.44 17.60
N LYS A 578 -45.68 -35.19 17.25
CA LYS A 578 -46.45 -34.90 16.03
C LYS A 578 -45.59 -35.24 14.79
N PRO A 579 -46.17 -35.82 13.72
CA PRO A 579 -45.46 -36.03 12.47
C PRO A 579 -44.95 -34.69 11.88
N ALA A 580 -43.76 -34.69 11.28
CA ALA A 580 -43.17 -33.47 10.71
C ALA A 580 -44.10 -32.77 9.69
N ALA A 581 -44.80 -33.53 8.85
CA ALA A 581 -45.78 -32.98 7.91
C ALA A 581 -46.93 -32.23 8.61
N GLN A 582 -47.40 -32.76 9.75
CA GLN A 582 -48.45 -32.11 10.54
C GLN A 582 -47.91 -30.84 11.23
N ILE A 583 -46.66 -30.87 11.72
CA ILE A 583 -46.01 -29.70 12.30
C ILE A 583 -45.88 -28.58 11.24
N ALA A 584 -45.44 -28.92 10.02
CA ALA A 584 -45.33 -27.97 8.91
C ALA A 584 -46.69 -27.37 8.51
N GLU A 585 -47.75 -28.20 8.45
CA GLU A 585 -49.12 -27.75 8.16
C GLU A 585 -49.64 -26.77 9.22
N PHE A 586 -49.54 -27.13 10.50
CA PHE A 586 -50.02 -26.28 11.60
C PHE A 586 -49.22 -24.99 11.73
N ALA A 587 -47.92 -24.99 11.43
CA ALA A 587 -47.09 -23.80 11.53
C ALA A 587 -47.55 -22.66 10.60
N THR A 588 -48.26 -23.00 9.52
CA THR A 588 -48.81 -22.01 8.57
C THR A 588 -50.31 -21.78 8.76
N SER A 589 -51.08 -22.80 9.16
CA SER A 589 -52.54 -22.77 9.20
C SER A 589 -53.16 -22.58 10.60
N ASP A 590 -52.58 -23.19 11.64
CA ASP A 590 -53.10 -23.14 13.01
C ASP A 590 -51.95 -23.25 14.04
N PRO A 591 -51.15 -22.17 14.20
CA PRO A 591 -49.94 -22.19 15.03
C PRO A 591 -50.23 -22.36 16.53
N ALA A 592 -51.49 -22.21 16.97
CA ALA A 592 -51.87 -22.40 18.36
C ALA A 592 -51.73 -23.87 18.84
N GLN A 593 -51.66 -24.83 17.92
CA GLN A 593 -51.47 -26.25 18.22
C GLN A 593 -50.00 -26.66 18.43
N LEU A 594 -49.06 -25.75 18.14
CA LEU A 594 -47.63 -26.03 18.23
C LEU A 594 -47.05 -25.35 19.47
N SER A 595 -46.11 -26.02 20.12
CA SER A 595 -45.20 -25.43 21.09
C SER A 595 -44.17 -24.53 20.39
N VAL A 596 -43.47 -23.70 21.17
CA VAL A 596 -42.41 -22.83 20.64
C VAL A 596 -41.31 -23.61 19.92
N ASN A 597 -40.91 -24.79 20.42
CA ASN A 597 -39.87 -25.58 19.79
C ASN A 597 -40.38 -26.27 18.51
N GLU A 598 -41.64 -26.70 18.47
CA GLU A 598 -42.27 -27.28 17.27
C GLU A 598 -42.41 -26.26 16.15
N ILE A 599 -42.87 -25.04 16.42
CA ILE A 599 -43.03 -24.01 15.37
C ILE A 599 -41.68 -23.49 14.87
N LEU A 600 -40.65 -23.41 15.72
CA LEU A 600 -39.30 -23.09 15.27
C LEU A 600 -38.69 -24.23 14.44
N TYR A 601 -39.01 -25.48 14.77
CA TYR A 601 -38.61 -26.65 13.99
C TYR A 601 -39.33 -26.70 12.62
N ALA A 602 -40.60 -26.28 12.53
CA ALA A 602 -41.32 -26.21 11.26
C ALA A 602 -40.56 -25.43 10.18
N ALA A 603 -39.86 -24.36 10.54
CA ALA A 603 -39.09 -23.56 9.60
C ALA A 603 -37.90 -24.30 8.97
N THR A 604 -37.41 -25.39 9.61
CA THR A 604 -36.34 -26.22 9.05
C THR A 604 -36.84 -27.33 8.13
N LEU A 605 -38.17 -27.48 8.01
CA LEU A 605 -38.81 -28.50 7.17
C LEU A 605 -39.06 -28.04 5.72
N THR A 606 -38.67 -26.81 5.39
CA THR A 606 -38.85 -26.21 4.06
C THR A 606 -37.65 -25.34 3.71
N ASP A 607 -37.32 -25.29 2.41
CA ASP A 607 -36.31 -24.37 1.87
C ASP A 607 -36.96 -23.09 1.28
N ASP A 608 -38.29 -23.03 1.18
CA ASP A 608 -38.98 -21.85 0.64
C ASP A 608 -38.98 -20.69 1.66
N LEU A 609 -38.30 -19.60 1.30
CA LEU A 609 -38.12 -18.43 2.18
C LEU A 609 -39.43 -17.75 2.55
N ASN A 610 -40.41 -17.72 1.65
CA ASN A 610 -41.73 -17.13 1.94
C ASN A 610 -42.47 -17.94 3.02
N THR A 611 -42.38 -19.27 2.95
CA THR A 611 -42.93 -20.17 3.96
C THR A 611 -42.18 -19.99 5.29
N LYS A 612 -40.84 -19.93 5.29
CA LYS A 612 -40.06 -19.67 6.51
C LYS A 612 -40.45 -18.33 7.16
N LYS A 613 -40.59 -17.27 6.36
CA LYS A 613 -41.04 -15.95 6.81
C LYS A 613 -42.43 -16.01 7.44
N GLN A 614 -43.37 -16.72 6.82
CA GLN A 614 -44.72 -16.93 7.39
C GLN A 614 -44.67 -17.69 8.71
N VAL A 615 -43.88 -18.78 8.79
CA VAL A 615 -43.73 -19.58 10.01
C VAL A 615 -43.15 -18.74 11.15
N TYR A 616 -42.10 -17.97 10.93
CA TYR A 616 -41.53 -17.12 11.98
C TYR A 616 -42.43 -15.94 12.35
N ALA A 617 -43.19 -15.37 11.42
CA ALA A 617 -44.23 -14.39 11.75
C ALA A 617 -45.30 -14.98 12.68
N ASN A 618 -45.76 -16.21 12.39
CA ASN A 618 -46.69 -16.94 13.25
C ASN A 618 -46.06 -17.27 14.62
N ALA A 619 -44.79 -17.66 14.66
CA ALA A 619 -44.05 -17.91 15.90
C ALA A 619 -43.94 -16.65 16.77
N MET A 620 -43.65 -15.49 16.19
CA MET A 620 -43.60 -14.22 16.92
C MET A 620 -44.98 -13.82 17.46
N ASN A 621 -46.06 -14.05 16.70
CA ASN A 621 -47.42 -13.75 17.15
C ASN A 621 -47.86 -14.65 18.31
N GLN A 622 -47.58 -15.96 18.21
CA GLN A 622 -47.95 -16.94 19.23
C GLN A 622 -47.06 -16.83 20.48
N TYR A 623 -45.78 -16.49 20.29
CA TYR A 623 -44.76 -16.41 21.32
C TYR A 623 -44.03 -15.05 21.31
N PRO A 624 -44.69 -13.95 21.69
CA PRO A 624 -44.17 -12.58 21.52
C PRO A 624 -42.93 -12.24 22.36
N LYS A 625 -42.53 -13.12 23.29
CA LYS A 625 -41.31 -12.97 24.11
C LYS A 625 -40.17 -13.91 23.69
N CYS A 626 -40.32 -14.60 22.56
CA CYS A 626 -39.32 -15.55 22.08
C CYS A 626 -38.27 -14.83 21.23
N TRP A 627 -37.15 -14.43 21.83
CA TRP A 627 -36.05 -13.79 21.10
C TRP A 627 -35.55 -14.65 19.92
N ARG A 628 -35.59 -15.99 20.05
CA ARG A 628 -35.20 -16.94 18.99
C ARG A 628 -36.08 -16.79 17.74
N ALA A 629 -37.39 -16.64 17.93
CA ALA A 629 -38.32 -16.42 16.81
C ALA A 629 -38.04 -15.09 16.10
N VAL A 630 -37.76 -14.04 16.87
CA VAL A 630 -37.46 -12.69 16.33
C VAL A 630 -36.11 -12.67 15.60
N ASN A 631 -35.06 -13.27 16.18
CA ASN A 631 -33.75 -13.40 15.52
C ASN A 631 -33.85 -14.22 14.24
N ASN A 632 -34.54 -15.36 14.28
CA ASN A 632 -34.62 -16.22 13.10
C ASN A 632 -35.49 -15.57 12.01
N ALA A 633 -36.52 -14.81 12.37
CA ALA A 633 -37.22 -13.96 11.41
C ALA A 633 -36.26 -12.96 10.75
N ALA A 634 -35.39 -12.30 11.54
CA ALA A 634 -34.41 -11.36 11.00
C ALA A 634 -33.41 -12.02 10.06
N ALA A 635 -32.93 -13.23 10.38
CA ALA A 635 -32.06 -14.01 9.50
C ALA A 635 -32.72 -14.29 8.15
N ILE A 636 -34.01 -14.64 8.15
CA ILE A 636 -34.76 -14.83 6.89
C ILE A 636 -34.97 -13.50 6.14
N GLU A 637 -35.19 -12.39 6.84
CA GLU A 637 -35.27 -11.09 6.17
C GLU A 637 -33.91 -10.69 5.54
N LEU A 638 -32.79 -11.01 6.17
CA LEU A 638 -31.44 -10.84 5.59
C LEU A 638 -31.25 -11.70 4.34
N GLU A 639 -31.60 -12.99 4.41
CA GLU A 639 -31.52 -13.93 3.27
C GLU A 639 -32.40 -13.47 2.09
N MET A 640 -33.51 -12.77 2.38
CA MET A 640 -34.39 -12.16 1.38
C MET A 640 -33.94 -10.76 0.90
N GLY A 641 -32.86 -10.20 1.46
CA GLY A 641 -32.33 -8.86 1.14
C GLY A 641 -33.08 -7.70 1.79
N ASN A 642 -33.99 -7.95 2.73
CA ASN A 642 -34.79 -6.94 3.43
C ASN A 642 -34.05 -6.42 4.68
N VAL A 643 -32.91 -5.75 4.48
CA VAL A 643 -31.99 -5.31 5.53
C VAL A 643 -32.65 -4.43 6.60
N ASP A 644 -33.50 -3.47 6.20
CA ASP A 644 -34.19 -2.57 7.15
C ASP A 644 -35.13 -3.34 8.10
N ALA A 645 -35.85 -4.33 7.57
CA ALA A 645 -36.75 -5.16 8.36
C ALA A 645 -35.96 -6.05 9.35
N ALA A 646 -34.84 -6.62 8.90
CA ALA A 646 -33.94 -7.38 9.76
C ALA A 646 -33.39 -6.52 10.91
N LYS A 647 -32.98 -5.28 10.62
CA LYS A 647 -32.48 -4.32 11.62
C LYS A 647 -33.49 -4.07 12.74
N GLU A 648 -34.76 -3.81 12.40
CA GLU A 648 -35.81 -3.62 13.40
C GLU A 648 -36.06 -4.87 14.25
N LEU A 649 -36.04 -6.05 13.64
CA LEU A 649 -36.23 -7.32 14.33
C LEU A 649 -35.05 -7.62 15.27
N LEU A 650 -33.82 -7.40 14.82
CA LEU A 650 -32.62 -7.64 15.64
C LEU A 650 -32.55 -6.70 16.84
N ALA A 651 -32.95 -5.44 16.69
CA ALA A 651 -33.06 -4.52 17.82
C ALA A 651 -34.04 -5.05 18.89
N LYS A 652 -35.20 -5.56 18.47
CA LYS A 652 -36.18 -6.20 19.36
C LYS A 652 -35.64 -7.49 19.98
N ALA A 653 -34.94 -8.32 19.21
CA ALA A 653 -34.35 -9.56 19.71
C ALA A 653 -33.27 -9.28 20.77
N LEU A 654 -32.46 -8.24 20.56
CA LEU A 654 -31.43 -7.80 21.50
C LEU A 654 -32.03 -7.30 22.82
N GLU A 655 -33.12 -6.53 22.78
CA GLU A 655 -33.86 -6.10 23.99
C GLU A 655 -34.40 -7.29 24.79
N MET A 656 -34.74 -8.40 24.13
CA MET A 656 -35.22 -9.62 24.77
C MET A 656 -34.08 -10.49 25.32
N ASN A 657 -32.90 -10.48 24.68
CA ASN A 657 -31.73 -11.23 25.11
C ASN A 657 -30.43 -10.56 24.67
N GLU A 658 -29.80 -9.82 25.59
CA GLU A 658 -28.53 -9.12 25.36
C GLU A 658 -27.30 -10.04 25.22
N ASN A 659 -27.44 -11.34 25.54
CA ASN A 659 -26.37 -12.35 25.55
C ASN A 659 -26.57 -13.40 24.44
N SER A 660 -27.18 -13.05 23.31
CA SER A 660 -27.29 -13.93 22.14
C SER A 660 -26.19 -13.66 21.13
N SER A 661 -25.35 -14.66 20.87
CA SER A 661 -24.31 -14.57 19.84
C SER A 661 -24.91 -14.48 18.43
N GLU A 662 -26.05 -15.12 18.20
CA GLU A 662 -26.78 -15.13 16.92
C GLU A 662 -27.28 -13.73 16.53
N VAL A 663 -27.84 -13.01 17.50
CA VAL A 663 -28.34 -11.64 17.29
C VAL A 663 -27.18 -10.71 16.91
N TYR A 664 -26.06 -10.74 17.65
CA TYR A 664 -24.90 -9.90 17.30
C TYR A 664 -24.28 -10.26 15.95
N ASN A 665 -24.23 -11.55 15.57
CA ASN A 665 -23.76 -11.93 14.24
C ASN A 665 -24.64 -11.31 13.15
N ASN A 666 -25.96 -11.47 13.26
CA ASN A 666 -26.89 -10.96 12.26
C ASN A 666 -26.90 -9.42 12.24
N MET A 667 -26.67 -8.75 13.38
CA MET A 667 -26.47 -7.29 13.43
C MET A 667 -25.18 -6.86 12.71
N GLY A 668 -24.12 -7.66 12.78
CA GLY A 668 -22.89 -7.41 12.03
C GLY A 668 -23.13 -7.46 10.51
N ILE A 669 -23.98 -8.38 10.05
CA ILE A 669 -24.37 -8.48 8.63
C ILE A 669 -25.17 -7.22 8.22
N VAL A 670 -26.13 -6.77 9.04
CA VAL A 670 -26.83 -5.50 8.79
C VAL A 670 -25.85 -4.34 8.66
N ALA A 671 -24.88 -4.23 9.57
CA ALA A 671 -23.89 -3.16 9.53
C ALA A 671 -23.00 -3.20 8.27
N LEU A 672 -22.66 -4.40 7.77
CA LEU A 672 -21.96 -4.56 6.49
C LEU A 672 -22.79 -4.03 5.32
N HIS A 673 -24.08 -4.36 5.25
CA HIS A 673 -24.98 -3.84 4.23
C HIS A 673 -25.17 -2.31 4.30
N GLU A 674 -25.09 -1.72 5.50
CA GLU A 674 -25.15 -0.27 5.70
C GLU A 674 -23.82 0.45 5.40
N GLY A 675 -22.74 -0.30 5.14
CA GLY A 675 -21.39 0.23 4.91
C GLY A 675 -20.66 0.67 6.19
N ASP A 676 -21.19 0.36 7.37
CA ASP A 676 -20.53 0.62 8.65
C ASP A 676 -19.66 -0.57 9.06
N PHE A 677 -18.50 -0.67 8.41
CA PHE A 677 -17.58 -1.79 8.60
C PHE A 677 -16.97 -1.84 10.01
N ASN A 678 -16.95 -0.71 10.74
CA ASN A 678 -16.48 -0.69 12.12
C ASN A 678 -17.55 -1.29 13.05
N ALA A 679 -18.81 -0.87 12.91
CA ALA A 679 -19.91 -1.45 13.66
C ALA A 679 -20.10 -2.95 13.36
N ALA A 680 -19.87 -3.36 12.10
CA ALA A 680 -19.87 -4.77 11.73
C ALA A 680 -18.81 -5.58 12.50
N GLU A 681 -17.56 -5.10 12.51
CA GLU A 681 -16.47 -5.74 13.25
C GLU A 681 -16.75 -5.82 14.76
N GLU A 682 -17.29 -4.75 15.36
CA GLU A 682 -17.67 -4.73 16.78
C GLU A 682 -18.76 -5.77 17.08
N ALA A 683 -19.80 -5.85 16.25
CA ALA A 683 -20.89 -6.80 16.41
C ALA A 683 -20.42 -8.26 16.24
N PHE A 684 -19.62 -8.56 15.21
CA PHE A 684 -19.05 -9.90 15.04
C PHE A 684 -18.10 -10.28 16.17
N THR A 685 -17.28 -9.35 16.66
CA THR A 685 -16.42 -9.59 17.82
C THR A 685 -17.24 -9.95 19.06
N LYS A 686 -18.35 -9.23 19.29
CA LYS A 686 -19.26 -9.53 20.41
C LYS A 686 -19.92 -10.90 20.26
N ALA A 687 -20.33 -11.28 19.05
CA ALA A 687 -20.87 -12.59 18.76
C ALA A 687 -19.83 -13.71 19.01
N GLN A 688 -18.58 -13.48 18.62
CA GLN A 688 -17.46 -14.40 18.86
C GLN A 688 -17.19 -14.59 20.35
N ASP A 689 -17.17 -13.51 21.12
CA ASP A 689 -16.99 -13.56 22.59
C ASP A 689 -18.08 -14.38 23.28
N LEU A 690 -19.28 -14.41 22.69
CA LEU A 690 -20.43 -15.21 23.13
C LEU A 690 -20.44 -16.63 22.53
N GLY A 691 -19.43 -17.00 21.73
CA GLY A 691 -19.19 -18.36 21.24
C GLY A 691 -19.68 -18.66 19.82
N ALA A 692 -20.12 -17.67 19.04
CA ALA A 692 -20.43 -17.88 17.62
C ALA A 692 -19.15 -18.01 16.76
N ASP A 693 -19.21 -18.86 15.73
CA ASP A 693 -18.22 -18.84 14.65
C ASP A 693 -18.60 -17.76 13.63
N VAL A 694 -17.88 -16.63 13.70
CA VAL A 694 -18.07 -15.48 12.81
C VAL A 694 -16.90 -15.32 11.83
N THR A 695 -16.04 -16.34 11.72
CA THR A 695 -14.75 -16.25 11.02
C THR A 695 -14.94 -15.80 9.57
N TYR A 696 -15.94 -16.35 8.88
CA TYR A 696 -16.27 -15.99 7.51
C TYR A 696 -16.71 -14.52 7.38
N ASN A 697 -17.67 -14.09 8.20
CA ASN A 697 -18.23 -12.74 8.16
C ASN A 697 -17.18 -11.68 8.53
N MET A 698 -16.28 -12.00 9.47
CA MET A 698 -15.13 -11.16 9.78
C MET A 698 -14.17 -11.07 8.59
N GLY A 699 -13.98 -12.16 7.85
CA GLY A 699 -13.20 -12.17 6.61
C GLY A 699 -13.75 -11.23 5.53
N VAL A 700 -15.07 -11.26 5.32
CA VAL A 700 -15.78 -10.33 4.42
C VAL A 700 -15.66 -8.88 4.92
N THR A 701 -15.78 -8.65 6.22
CA THR A 701 -15.56 -7.32 6.84
C THR A 701 -14.16 -6.78 6.54
N LYS A 702 -13.13 -7.62 6.65
CA LYS A 702 -11.74 -7.23 6.36
C LYS A 702 -11.49 -6.94 4.88
N LEU A 703 -12.24 -7.55 3.96
CA LEU A 703 -12.21 -7.18 2.53
C LEU A 703 -12.65 -5.73 2.35
N TYR A 704 -13.81 -5.35 2.91
CA TYR A 704 -14.33 -3.99 2.81
C TYR A 704 -13.40 -2.95 3.44
N GLN A 705 -12.77 -3.28 4.56
CA GLN A 705 -11.79 -2.40 5.23
C GLN A 705 -10.44 -2.29 4.49
N GLY A 706 -10.20 -3.10 3.46
CA GLY A 706 -8.92 -3.11 2.73
C GLY A 706 -7.79 -3.89 3.41
N ASP A 707 -8.07 -4.64 4.48
CA ASP A 707 -7.09 -5.50 5.17
C ASP A 707 -7.07 -6.90 4.53
N TYR A 708 -6.61 -6.94 3.27
CA TYR A 708 -6.70 -8.13 2.42
C TYR A 708 -5.89 -9.32 2.95
N ALA A 709 -4.78 -9.07 3.65
CA ALA A 709 -3.98 -10.13 4.26
C ALA A 709 -4.75 -10.84 5.39
N LYS A 710 -5.46 -10.10 6.25
CA LYS A 710 -6.32 -10.71 7.27
C LYS A 710 -7.54 -11.36 6.65
N ALA A 711 -8.14 -10.74 5.63
CA ALA A 711 -9.28 -11.31 4.91
C ALA A 711 -8.94 -12.69 4.32
N GLU A 712 -7.80 -12.82 3.61
CA GLU A 712 -7.37 -14.10 3.04
C GLU A 712 -7.16 -15.17 4.13
N GLY A 713 -6.61 -14.79 5.28
CA GLY A 713 -6.42 -15.70 6.41
C GLY A 713 -7.74 -16.19 7.02
N LEU A 714 -8.71 -15.29 7.21
CA LEU A 714 -10.03 -15.62 7.76
C LEU A 714 -10.87 -16.46 6.79
N LEU A 715 -10.77 -16.20 5.48
CA LEU A 715 -11.52 -16.91 4.45
C LEU A 715 -10.85 -18.21 3.97
N ALA A 716 -9.73 -18.62 4.57
CA ALA A 716 -8.92 -19.75 4.11
C ALA A 716 -9.70 -21.09 4.07
N ASN A 717 -10.68 -21.27 4.95
CA ASN A 717 -11.47 -22.49 5.07
C ASN A 717 -12.73 -22.52 4.18
N ALA A 718 -13.08 -21.43 3.49
CA ALA A 718 -14.32 -21.31 2.71
C ALA A 718 -14.37 -22.17 1.42
N GLY A 719 -13.31 -22.92 1.08
CA GLY A 719 -13.32 -23.80 -0.09
C GLY A 719 -13.40 -23.01 -1.41
N CYS A 720 -14.39 -23.33 -2.25
CA CYS A 720 -14.66 -22.68 -3.55
C CYS A 720 -15.58 -21.47 -3.36
N ASP A 721 -15.03 -20.40 -2.81
CA ASP A 721 -15.77 -19.20 -2.43
C ASP A 721 -15.26 -17.95 -3.17
N PHE A 722 -16.19 -17.11 -3.62
CA PHE A 722 -15.85 -15.93 -4.40
C PHE A 722 -15.05 -14.91 -3.58
N ASN A 723 -15.49 -14.60 -2.36
CA ASN A 723 -14.85 -13.61 -1.50
C ASN A 723 -13.45 -14.04 -1.08
N ARG A 724 -13.24 -15.34 -0.86
CA ARG A 724 -11.90 -15.92 -0.67
C ARG A 724 -11.01 -15.66 -1.89
N GLY A 725 -11.51 -15.96 -3.09
CA GLY A 725 -10.78 -15.72 -4.33
C GLY A 725 -10.43 -14.23 -4.51
N LEU A 726 -11.36 -13.35 -4.14
CA LEU A 726 -11.16 -11.91 -4.20
C LEU A 726 -10.13 -11.44 -3.17
N ALA A 727 -10.15 -11.97 -1.95
CA ALA A 727 -9.13 -11.68 -0.94
C ALA A 727 -7.73 -12.10 -1.40
N GLN A 728 -7.61 -13.27 -2.04
CA GLN A 728 -6.37 -13.74 -2.65
C GLN A 728 -5.91 -12.80 -3.76
N LEU A 729 -6.81 -12.39 -4.66
CA LEU A 729 -6.51 -11.48 -5.77
C LEU A 729 -5.99 -10.13 -5.26
N LEU A 730 -6.70 -9.53 -4.29
CA LEU A 730 -6.38 -8.23 -3.70
C LEU A 730 -5.12 -8.26 -2.82
N ASN A 731 -4.77 -9.43 -2.26
CA ASN A 731 -3.52 -9.66 -1.54
C ASN A 731 -2.37 -10.15 -2.46
N SER A 732 -2.49 -9.94 -3.78
CA SER A 732 -1.50 -10.34 -4.79
C SER A 732 -1.23 -11.85 -4.93
N ASN A 733 -2.05 -12.71 -4.34
CA ASN A 733 -1.99 -14.17 -4.51
C ASN A 733 -2.76 -14.60 -5.78
N TYR A 734 -2.27 -14.20 -6.95
CA TYR A 734 -2.99 -14.37 -8.21
C TYR A 734 -3.19 -15.84 -8.60
N SER A 735 -2.18 -16.69 -8.40
CA SER A 735 -2.28 -18.13 -8.67
C SER A 735 -3.29 -18.83 -7.75
N GLY A 736 -3.35 -18.43 -6.47
CA GLY A 736 -4.37 -18.89 -5.53
C GLY A 736 -5.76 -18.47 -5.97
N ALA A 737 -5.92 -17.18 -6.31
CA ALA A 737 -7.18 -16.62 -6.78
C ALA A 737 -7.71 -17.34 -8.03
N GLN A 738 -6.88 -17.55 -9.05
CA GLN A 738 -7.26 -18.30 -10.27
C GLN A 738 -7.76 -19.71 -9.94
N LYS A 739 -7.09 -20.40 -9.01
CA LYS A 739 -7.50 -21.74 -8.59
C LYS A 739 -8.86 -21.69 -7.89
N THR A 740 -9.06 -20.76 -6.96
CA THR A 740 -10.32 -20.62 -6.21
C THR A 740 -11.48 -20.28 -7.14
N PHE A 741 -11.34 -19.25 -8.00
CA PHE A 741 -12.40 -18.85 -8.92
C PHE A 741 -12.77 -19.94 -9.94
N SER A 742 -11.88 -20.87 -10.28
CA SER A 742 -12.18 -21.96 -11.22
C SER A 742 -13.15 -23.03 -10.71
N CYS A 743 -13.45 -23.04 -9.41
CA CYS A 743 -14.44 -23.95 -8.83
C CYS A 743 -15.61 -23.24 -8.14
N VAL A 744 -15.66 -21.90 -8.16
CA VAL A 744 -16.80 -21.12 -7.66
C VAL A 744 -18.02 -21.40 -8.55
N GLU A 745 -19.18 -21.64 -7.95
CA GLU A 745 -20.45 -21.77 -8.68
C GLU A 745 -21.45 -20.73 -8.16
N PRO A 746 -22.28 -20.13 -9.05
CA PRO A 746 -22.28 -20.32 -10.49
C PRO A 746 -21.09 -19.65 -11.18
N GLN A 747 -20.61 -20.22 -12.29
CA GLN A 747 -19.74 -19.54 -13.26
C GLN A 747 -20.52 -18.46 -14.04
N ASP A 748 -20.99 -17.44 -13.32
CA ASP A 748 -21.65 -16.27 -13.89
C ASP A 748 -20.65 -15.34 -14.59
N ALA A 749 -21.18 -14.38 -15.37
CA ALA A 749 -20.34 -13.48 -16.16
C ALA A 749 -19.34 -12.68 -15.30
N GLU A 750 -19.67 -12.38 -14.04
CA GLU A 750 -18.79 -11.68 -13.10
C GLU A 750 -17.64 -12.55 -12.61
N THR A 751 -17.92 -13.80 -12.23
CA THR A 751 -16.91 -14.77 -11.82
C THR A 751 -15.92 -15.01 -12.94
N ILE A 752 -16.41 -15.21 -14.17
CA ILE A 752 -15.57 -15.39 -15.36
C ILE A 752 -14.75 -14.11 -15.64
N TYR A 753 -15.34 -12.92 -15.48
CA TYR A 753 -14.61 -11.67 -15.65
C TYR A 753 -13.46 -11.54 -14.65
N ILE A 754 -13.71 -11.84 -13.38
CA ILE A 754 -12.69 -11.78 -12.33
C ILE A 754 -11.60 -12.84 -12.52
N GLN A 755 -11.90 -14.00 -13.14
CA GLN A 755 -10.85 -14.91 -13.60
C GLN A 755 -9.96 -14.28 -14.67
N ALA A 756 -10.52 -13.52 -15.61
CA ALA A 756 -9.74 -12.78 -16.60
C ALA A 756 -8.86 -11.72 -15.94
N VAL A 757 -9.38 -11.01 -14.93
CA VAL A 757 -8.61 -10.06 -14.13
C VAL A 757 -7.46 -10.76 -13.40
N ALA A 758 -7.73 -11.86 -12.69
CA ALA A 758 -6.71 -12.61 -11.96
C ALA A 758 -5.63 -13.16 -12.91
N ALA A 759 -6.03 -13.67 -14.08
CA ALA A 759 -5.09 -14.10 -15.13
C ALA A 759 -4.24 -12.94 -15.65
N SER A 760 -4.85 -11.77 -15.86
CA SER A 760 -4.13 -10.58 -16.29
C SER A 760 -3.08 -10.20 -15.25
N MET A 761 -3.47 -10.10 -13.98
CA MET A 761 -2.56 -9.74 -12.88
C MET A 761 -1.42 -10.76 -12.71
N ASN A 762 -1.67 -12.04 -13.05
CA ASN A 762 -0.65 -13.10 -13.07
C ASN A 762 0.21 -13.15 -14.35
N ASN A 763 0.06 -12.19 -15.28
CA ASN A 763 0.71 -12.16 -16.60
C ASN A 763 0.36 -13.35 -17.53
N ASP A 764 -0.78 -14.02 -17.31
CA ASP A 764 -1.26 -15.11 -18.15
C ASP A 764 -2.16 -14.58 -19.27
N LYS A 765 -1.55 -14.23 -20.40
CA LYS A 765 -2.24 -13.67 -21.57
C LYS A 765 -3.30 -14.62 -22.15
N GLU A 766 -3.01 -15.92 -22.22
CA GLU A 766 -3.89 -16.89 -22.87
C GLU A 766 -5.19 -17.02 -22.07
N SER A 767 -5.09 -17.23 -20.76
CA SER A 767 -6.24 -17.27 -19.87
C SER A 767 -6.98 -15.93 -19.81
N THR A 768 -6.26 -14.80 -19.84
CA THR A 768 -6.86 -13.47 -19.87
C THR A 768 -7.82 -13.32 -21.06
N LEU A 769 -7.34 -13.61 -22.27
CA LEU A 769 -8.13 -13.47 -23.50
C LEU A 769 -9.29 -14.46 -23.54
N LYS A 770 -9.07 -15.69 -23.08
CA LYS A 770 -10.10 -16.72 -23.00
C LYS A 770 -11.25 -16.29 -22.08
N TYR A 771 -10.96 -16.05 -20.81
CA TYR A 771 -11.99 -15.72 -19.81
C TYR A 771 -12.66 -14.38 -20.11
N LEU A 772 -11.91 -13.38 -20.61
CA LEU A 772 -12.53 -12.13 -21.02
C LEU A 772 -13.54 -12.32 -22.16
N GLY A 773 -13.20 -13.12 -23.17
CA GLY A 773 -14.12 -13.45 -24.26
C GLY A 773 -15.36 -14.21 -23.78
N GLU A 774 -15.19 -15.14 -22.85
CA GLU A 774 -16.30 -15.89 -22.22
C GLU A 774 -17.20 -14.96 -21.38
N ALA A 775 -16.62 -14.07 -20.58
CA ALA A 775 -17.35 -13.09 -19.78
C ALA A 775 -18.16 -12.12 -20.66
N ILE A 776 -17.57 -11.60 -21.75
CA ILE A 776 -18.27 -10.72 -22.71
C ILE A 776 -19.42 -11.45 -23.41
N LYS A 777 -19.23 -12.74 -23.72
CA LYS A 777 -20.28 -13.58 -24.32
C LYS A 777 -21.43 -13.82 -23.34
N ALA A 778 -21.12 -13.98 -22.06
CA ALA A 778 -22.12 -14.16 -21.01
C ALA A 778 -22.86 -12.85 -20.69
N ASP A 779 -22.15 -11.72 -20.64
CA ASP A 779 -22.70 -10.38 -20.45
C ASP A 779 -21.85 -9.33 -21.20
N ALA A 780 -22.48 -8.66 -22.18
CA ALA A 780 -21.81 -7.70 -23.04
C ALA A 780 -21.27 -6.45 -22.30
N LYS A 781 -21.72 -6.18 -21.06
CA LYS A 781 -21.24 -5.03 -20.26
C LYS A 781 -19.72 -5.08 -20.02
N TYR A 782 -19.15 -6.29 -19.91
CA TYR A 782 -17.72 -6.49 -19.64
C TYR A 782 -16.81 -6.01 -20.77
N LYS A 783 -17.37 -5.77 -21.96
CA LYS A 783 -16.67 -5.11 -23.07
C LYS A 783 -16.24 -3.68 -22.68
N LYS A 784 -17.16 -2.93 -22.07
CA LYS A 784 -16.90 -1.56 -21.59
C LYS A 784 -16.02 -1.58 -20.35
N CYS A 785 -16.26 -2.49 -19.41
CA CYS A 785 -15.41 -2.67 -18.22
C CYS A 785 -13.94 -2.92 -18.61
N ALA A 786 -13.68 -3.91 -19.47
CA ALA A 786 -12.31 -4.24 -19.88
C ALA A 786 -11.60 -3.12 -20.66
N THR A 787 -12.37 -2.27 -21.36
CA THR A 787 -11.80 -1.09 -22.03
C THR A 787 -11.22 -0.11 -21.02
N ASN A 788 -11.92 0.09 -19.90
CA ASN A 788 -11.58 1.10 -18.90
C ASN A 788 -10.66 0.57 -17.79
N ASP A 789 -10.75 -0.71 -17.43
CA ASP A 789 -10.02 -1.28 -16.30
C ASP A 789 -8.49 -1.32 -16.51
N MET A 790 -7.77 -0.71 -15.57
CA MET A 790 -6.31 -0.63 -15.57
C MET A 790 -5.61 -1.99 -15.46
N VAL A 791 -6.32 -3.02 -14.97
CA VAL A 791 -5.79 -4.39 -14.90
C VAL A 791 -5.42 -4.94 -16.27
N PHE A 792 -6.00 -4.41 -17.36
CA PHE A 792 -5.70 -4.80 -18.74
C PHE A 792 -4.83 -3.80 -19.50
N LEU A 793 -4.27 -2.78 -18.82
CA LEU A 793 -3.52 -1.69 -19.45
C LEU A 793 -2.43 -2.20 -20.41
N LYS A 794 -1.67 -3.23 -20.00
CA LYS A 794 -0.60 -3.85 -20.80
C LYS A 794 -1.07 -4.58 -22.07
N TYR A 795 -2.35 -4.88 -22.19
CA TYR A 795 -2.94 -5.57 -23.34
C TYR A 795 -3.67 -4.62 -24.30
N ARG A 796 -3.77 -3.33 -23.99
CA ARG A 796 -4.52 -2.37 -24.81
C ARG A 796 -4.00 -2.28 -26.25
N ASP A 797 -2.72 -2.48 -26.51
CA ASP A 797 -2.18 -2.46 -27.88
C ASP A 797 -2.21 -3.85 -28.57
N ASP A 798 -2.65 -4.91 -27.87
CA ASP A 798 -2.72 -6.25 -28.42
C ASP A 798 -3.91 -6.43 -29.37
N ALA A 799 -3.65 -6.96 -30.57
CA ALA A 799 -4.68 -7.13 -31.59
C ALA A 799 -5.81 -8.09 -31.18
N SER A 800 -5.52 -9.12 -30.37
CA SER A 800 -6.52 -10.09 -29.93
C SER A 800 -7.39 -9.50 -28.83
N PHE A 801 -6.80 -8.75 -27.90
CA PHE A 801 -7.54 -7.99 -26.89
C PHE A 801 -8.44 -6.95 -27.55
N GLN A 802 -7.90 -6.17 -28.50
CA GLN A 802 -8.67 -5.19 -29.27
C GLN A 802 -9.82 -5.82 -30.06
N ALA A 803 -9.68 -7.05 -30.55
CA ALA A 803 -10.76 -7.76 -31.23
C ALA A 803 -11.92 -8.14 -30.28
N LEU A 804 -11.66 -8.34 -28.98
CA LEU A 804 -12.68 -8.61 -27.98
C LEU A 804 -13.44 -7.34 -27.57
N ILE A 805 -12.74 -6.20 -27.47
CA ILE A 805 -13.32 -4.95 -26.95
C ILE A 805 -13.82 -3.97 -28.02
N LYS A 806 -13.61 -4.25 -29.32
CA LYS A 806 -14.12 -3.42 -30.44
C LYS A 806 -15.54 -3.73 -30.85
#